data_AF-A0A3L7YMF9-F1
#
_entry.id   AF-A0A3L7YMF9-F1
#
_cell.length_a   1.000
_cell.length_b   1.000
_cell.length_c   1.000
_cell.angle_alpha   90.00
_cell.angle_beta   90.00
_cell.angle_gamma   90.00
#
_symmetry.space_group_name_H-M   'P 1'
#
loop_
_entity.id
_entity.type
_entity.pdbx_description
1 polymer ?
#
loop_
_entity_poly.entity_id
_entity_poly.type
_entity_poly.pdbx_seq_one_letter_code
_entity_poly.pdbx_strand_id
1 'polypeptide(L)'
;MSRFRGGGSRGRGRPGGGARGGRPGSGSRPGGPGSYGSRESNLALASKVVTLPPSISVVDLATTLNTPPAQIIKALLQKGISSTINNLLEHDASQAIAEALGFTVITAEERAAQVAEAEATGTPVTPIRSMPVAPVTAPAPVAEHVDHFGSDGELVTRPPVVTIMGHVDHGKTSLLDALREAHVAEGEAGGITQHIGAYQVEQQGRKITFIDTPGHAAFTAMRARGAQVTDLAIIVVAADDGVMPQTVESIQHARAAQVPFIIAINKIDRANARPERVKQQLADHGVLVTGWGGEVETVEVSALQKLGLDDLLEMILLVTDIAEPTADPEASGSGSIIEARVDRSRGPVATILVQNGTLRVGDWVCVDKTGGRIRAMADFRGERLREAGPSTPVEITGLEEVPAAGDRFTVMPDEHALRVVLKDRKDREIDPGTRRLSLDEILAGISLGEVKELNVILKADVQGSVEAIRGALEKVGGSVTGTTLRVLYDAVGAPTDTDINLAVASRAVIVAFNVRTTSNVKTFAESQGVEIREYQIIYNLLDDLETALRGLVEPTFREVVFGHAEVRAVFRAGKGEAIVGAFVRDGLIRRGTAARVIRGGEVVYNGRIGSLRRFKDDVREVAAGYECGLGLENCPDPRVGDVVEIFGRERV
;
A
#
# COMPACT_ATOMS: atom_id res chain seq x y z
N MET A 1 -67.70 -10.71 -26.64
CA MET A 1 -67.97 -11.61 -25.50
C MET A 1 -67.41 -10.91 -24.26
N SER A 2 -68.06 -9.97 -23.56
CA SER A 2 -69.28 -9.99 -22.71
C SER A 2 -69.25 -10.96 -21.50
N ARG A 3 -69.51 -10.36 -20.30
CA ARG A 3 -69.81 -10.92 -18.95
C ARG A 3 -68.57 -11.30 -18.11
N PHE A 4 -68.22 -10.73 -16.95
CA PHE A 4 -68.88 -10.05 -15.79
C PHE A 4 -69.70 -10.95 -14.83
N ARG A 5 -69.32 -10.84 -13.53
CA ARG A 5 -69.93 -11.27 -12.24
C ARG A 5 -69.81 -12.74 -11.84
N GLY A 6 -69.55 -13.14 -10.59
CA GLY A 6 -69.38 -12.41 -9.31
C GLY A 6 -69.90 -13.24 -8.11
N GLY A 7 -69.32 -13.05 -6.92
CA GLY A 7 -69.84 -13.47 -5.59
C GLY A 7 -68.97 -14.49 -4.85
N GLY A 8 -68.67 -14.42 -3.54
CA GLY A 8 -69.02 -13.47 -2.49
C GLY A 8 -68.58 -13.99 -1.09
N SER A 9 -67.94 -13.09 -0.32
CA SER A 9 -67.86 -12.90 1.15
C SER A 9 -67.81 -14.05 2.18
N ARG A 10 -66.90 -13.90 3.16
CA ARG A 10 -67.08 -13.72 4.64
C ARG A 10 -65.66 -13.49 5.22
N GLY A 11 -65.31 -12.54 6.09
CA GLY A 11 -66.03 -11.50 6.83
C GLY A 11 -65.44 -11.36 8.25
N ARG A 12 -64.76 -10.23 8.52
CA ARG A 12 -64.56 -9.52 9.83
C ARG A 12 -63.65 -10.18 10.89
N GLY A 13 -62.87 -9.45 11.69
CA GLY A 13 -62.68 -8.00 11.85
C GLY A 13 -61.62 -7.67 12.93
N ARG A 14 -60.96 -6.53 12.77
CA ARG A 14 -60.26 -5.73 13.80
C ARG A 14 -61.24 -4.59 14.21
N PRO A 15 -61.20 -4.03 15.43
CA PRO A 15 -60.20 -3.02 15.87
C PRO A 15 -59.84 -3.17 17.38
N GLY A 16 -58.89 -2.52 18.03
CA GLY A 16 -58.28 -1.20 17.87
C GLY A 16 -58.79 -0.22 18.95
N GLY A 17 -57.95 0.05 19.97
CA GLY A 17 -57.83 1.39 20.57
C GLY A 17 -58.46 1.70 21.93
N GLY A 18 -57.63 2.27 22.82
CA GLY A 18 -57.98 3.38 23.72
C GLY A 18 -58.06 3.04 25.22
N ALA A 19 -57.67 3.87 26.19
CA ALA A 19 -56.69 4.95 26.38
C ALA A 19 -56.96 5.55 27.79
N ARG A 20 -55.94 6.22 28.37
CA ARG A 20 -55.98 7.19 29.50
C ARG A 20 -56.12 6.61 30.92
N GLY A 21 -55.37 7.06 31.93
CA GLY A 21 -54.39 8.15 32.01
C GLY A 21 -53.80 8.26 33.43
N GLY A 22 -52.88 9.22 33.63
CA GLY A 22 -52.48 9.71 34.95
C GLY A 22 -50.98 9.64 35.26
N ARG A 23 -50.24 10.71 34.95
CA ARG A 23 -49.09 11.18 35.76
C ARG A 23 -49.66 11.99 36.94
N PRO A 24 -49.09 11.97 38.15
CA PRO A 24 -47.81 12.67 38.39
C PRO A 24 -46.92 12.08 39.51
N GLY A 25 -45.71 12.63 39.68
CA GLY A 25 -45.05 12.70 41.00
C GLY A 25 -43.69 12.03 41.12
N SER A 26 -42.68 12.85 41.34
CA SER A 26 -41.31 12.56 41.79
C SER A 26 -41.22 11.92 43.18
N GLY A 27 -40.22 11.05 43.41
CA GLY A 27 -39.63 10.87 44.76
C GLY A 27 -39.18 9.45 45.17
N SER A 28 -37.87 9.18 45.00
CA SER A 28 -36.94 8.46 45.91
C SER A 28 -36.96 6.92 46.13
N ARG A 29 -35.74 6.35 45.95
CA ARG A 29 -35.16 5.00 46.22
C ARG A 29 -35.35 4.44 47.65
N PRO A 30 -34.88 3.21 48.05
CA PRO A 30 -34.04 2.17 47.35
C PRO A 30 -34.45 0.68 47.56
N GLY A 31 -33.76 -0.26 46.87
CA GLY A 31 -33.59 -1.66 47.34
C GLY A 31 -33.35 -2.71 46.23
N GLY A 32 -32.14 -3.29 46.18
CA GLY A 32 -31.55 -4.10 45.08
C GLY A 32 -32.27 -5.38 44.61
N PRO A 33 -31.94 -5.91 43.41
CA PRO A 33 -32.45 -7.19 42.93
C PRO A 33 -31.49 -8.35 43.20
N GLY A 34 -32.04 -9.45 43.71
CA GLY A 34 -31.38 -10.74 43.84
C GLY A 34 -31.46 -11.59 42.57
N SER A 35 -30.35 -12.30 42.33
CA SER A 35 -30.23 -13.73 41.98
C SER A 35 -31.19 -14.39 40.98
N TYR A 36 -30.62 -14.84 39.87
CA TYR A 36 -30.76 -16.24 39.43
C TYR A 36 -29.36 -16.79 39.12
N GLY A 37 -28.95 -17.84 39.83
CA GLY A 37 -27.72 -18.57 39.59
C GLY A 37 -27.92 -19.79 38.69
N SER A 38 -26.84 -20.24 38.04
CA SER A 38 -26.59 -21.68 37.85
C SER A 38 -25.13 -21.94 37.46
N ARG A 39 -24.56 -22.94 38.16
CA ARG A 39 -23.30 -23.67 37.93
C ARG A 39 -22.00 -22.98 38.34
N GLU A 40 -21.75 -23.06 39.65
CA GLU A 40 -20.42 -23.28 40.20
C GLU A 40 -19.81 -24.57 39.62
N SER A 41 -18.67 -24.44 38.94
CA SER A 41 -17.65 -25.47 38.88
C SER A 41 -16.49 -25.01 39.76
N ASN A 42 -16.25 -25.76 40.83
CA ASN A 42 -15.16 -25.62 41.81
C ASN A 42 -13.82 -25.22 41.17
N LEU A 43 -13.26 -24.08 41.59
CA LEU A 43 -11.81 -23.93 41.82
C LEU A 43 -11.53 -22.72 42.73
N ALA A 44 -11.89 -22.81 44.00
CA ALA A 44 -11.48 -21.86 45.03
C ALA A 44 -10.40 -22.48 45.91
N LEU A 45 -9.15 -22.10 45.65
CA LEU A 45 -8.07 -21.82 46.61
C LEU A 45 -6.80 -21.49 45.80
N ALA A 46 -6.78 -20.30 45.18
CA ALA A 46 -5.61 -19.80 44.47
C ALA A 46 -4.53 -19.43 45.50
N SER A 47 -3.38 -20.08 45.39
CA SER A 47 -2.16 -19.78 46.14
C SER A 47 -1.70 -18.34 45.88
N LYS A 48 -1.25 -17.66 46.93
CA LYS A 48 -0.79 -16.25 46.90
C LYS A 48 0.65 -16.09 46.40
N VAL A 49 1.22 -17.09 45.73
CA VAL A 49 2.61 -17.05 45.29
C VAL A 49 2.66 -16.82 43.77
N VAL A 50 3.54 -15.93 43.31
CA VAL A 50 3.67 -15.54 41.89
C VAL A 50 5.15 -15.43 41.52
N THR A 51 5.51 -15.82 40.30
CA THR A 51 6.85 -15.60 39.73
C THR A 51 6.80 -14.46 38.71
N LEU A 52 7.67 -13.45 38.85
CA LEU A 52 7.73 -12.29 37.96
C LEU A 52 9.02 -12.28 37.11
N PRO A 53 8.98 -11.84 35.85
CA PRO A 53 10.17 -11.63 35.02
C PRO A 53 10.92 -10.35 35.43
N PRO A 54 12.18 -10.15 34.98
CA PRO A 54 13.01 -8.99 35.36
C PRO A 54 12.46 -7.63 34.93
N SER A 55 11.61 -7.61 33.90
CA SER A 55 10.83 -6.43 33.49
C SER A 55 9.46 -6.87 32.99
N ILE A 56 8.40 -6.19 33.40
CA ILE A 56 7.01 -6.52 33.03
C ILE A 56 6.20 -5.25 32.75
N SER A 57 5.33 -5.26 31.75
CA SER A 57 4.43 -4.14 31.51
C SER A 57 3.31 -4.08 32.56
N VAL A 58 2.71 -2.91 32.75
CA VAL A 58 1.57 -2.75 33.68
C VAL A 58 0.37 -3.64 33.27
N VAL A 59 0.14 -3.87 31.98
CA VAL A 59 -0.91 -4.76 31.46
C VAL A 59 -0.60 -6.22 31.78
N ASP A 60 0.64 -6.65 31.58
CA ASP A 60 1.03 -8.04 31.81
C ASP A 60 1.06 -8.35 33.32
N LEU A 61 1.48 -7.39 34.14
CA LEU A 61 1.40 -7.49 35.60
C LEU A 61 -0.05 -7.57 36.09
N ALA A 62 -0.95 -6.76 35.51
CA ALA A 62 -2.39 -6.80 35.78
C ALA A 62 -3.00 -8.16 35.45
N THR A 63 -2.62 -8.72 34.31
CA THR A 63 -3.07 -10.04 33.85
C THR A 63 -2.55 -11.14 34.77
N THR A 64 -1.27 -11.08 35.16
CA THR A 64 -0.62 -12.07 36.03
C THR A 64 -1.22 -12.09 37.44
N LEU A 65 -1.48 -10.90 38.00
CA LEU A 65 -2.10 -10.75 39.33
C LEU A 65 -3.64 -10.84 39.29
N ASN A 66 -4.25 -11.04 38.11
CA ASN A 66 -5.69 -11.02 37.88
C ASN A 66 -6.38 -9.81 38.54
N THR A 67 -5.78 -8.64 38.39
CA THR A 67 -6.18 -7.39 39.02
C THR A 67 -6.36 -6.32 37.92
N PRO A 68 -7.40 -5.47 37.95
CA PRO A 68 -7.59 -4.45 36.92
C PRO A 68 -6.39 -3.49 36.80
N PRO A 69 -5.94 -3.11 35.58
CA PRO A 69 -4.78 -2.23 35.38
C PRO A 69 -4.88 -0.90 36.14
N ALA A 70 -6.09 -0.37 36.30
CA ALA A 70 -6.35 0.85 37.06
C ALA A 70 -5.94 0.76 38.55
N GLN A 71 -6.03 -0.43 39.17
CA GLN A 71 -5.60 -0.63 40.55
C GLN A 71 -4.07 -0.67 40.68
N ILE A 72 -3.38 -1.23 39.68
CA ILE A 72 -1.90 -1.24 39.62
C ILE A 72 -1.36 0.19 39.42
N ILE A 73 -1.96 0.95 38.50
CA ILE A 73 -1.60 2.36 38.27
C ILE A 73 -1.81 3.20 39.54
N LYS A 74 -2.90 2.93 40.29
CA LYS A 74 -3.14 3.59 41.58
C LYS A 74 -2.09 3.24 42.64
N ALA A 75 -1.66 1.99 42.70
CA ALA A 75 -0.61 1.54 43.62
C ALA A 75 0.76 2.15 43.26
N LEU A 76 1.09 2.23 41.97
CA LEU A 76 2.29 2.92 41.46
C LEU A 76 2.32 4.39 41.85
N LEU A 77 1.18 5.09 41.69
CA LEU A 77 1.07 6.50 42.05
C LEU A 77 1.26 6.73 43.56
N GLN A 78 0.74 5.84 44.41
CA GLN A 78 0.93 5.91 45.87
C GLN A 78 2.39 5.70 46.31
N LYS A 79 3.19 5.00 45.49
CA LYS A 79 4.63 4.82 45.69
C LYS A 79 5.48 5.91 44.99
N GLY A 80 4.84 6.91 44.38
CA GLY A 80 5.52 8.04 43.73
C GLY A 80 6.01 7.75 42.30
N ILE A 81 5.59 6.64 41.68
CA ILE A 81 5.98 6.24 40.33
C ILE A 81 4.84 6.59 39.36
N SER A 82 5.08 7.51 38.42
CA SER A 82 4.12 7.82 37.35
C SER A 82 4.34 6.87 36.17
N SER A 83 3.33 6.07 35.83
CA SER A 83 3.39 5.10 34.75
C SER A 83 2.08 5.07 33.96
N THR A 84 2.19 4.81 32.65
CA THR A 84 1.05 4.57 31.75
C THR A 84 0.81 3.06 31.58
N ILE A 85 -0.31 2.69 30.95
CA ILE A 85 -0.75 1.29 30.79
C ILE A 85 0.32 0.41 30.10
N ASN A 86 1.07 0.94 29.14
CA ASN A 86 2.09 0.17 28.40
C ASN A 86 3.51 0.37 28.94
N ASN A 87 3.69 1.05 30.09
CA ASN A 87 5.02 1.32 30.63
C ASN A 87 5.65 0.05 31.22
N LEU A 88 6.92 -0.19 30.91
CA LEU A 88 7.70 -1.30 31.47
C LEU A 88 8.12 -0.97 32.91
N LEU A 89 7.87 -1.90 33.82
CA LEU A 89 8.30 -1.83 35.22
C LEU A 89 9.49 -2.77 35.43
N GLU A 90 10.50 -2.29 36.13
CA GLU A 90 11.61 -3.12 36.62
C GLU A 90 11.15 -4.04 37.76
N HIS A 91 11.88 -5.15 37.94
CA HIS A 91 11.58 -6.20 38.91
C HIS A 91 11.23 -5.65 40.31
N ASP A 92 12.06 -4.76 40.85
CA ASP A 92 11.87 -4.19 42.20
C ASP A 92 10.55 -3.42 42.34
N ALA A 93 10.16 -2.66 41.31
CA ALA A 93 8.89 -1.95 41.28
C ALA A 93 7.70 -2.91 41.15
N SER A 94 7.81 -3.92 40.30
CA SER A 94 6.77 -4.94 40.10
C SER A 94 6.56 -5.82 41.35
N GLN A 95 7.64 -6.16 42.04
CA GLN A 95 7.64 -6.93 43.28
C GLN A 95 6.97 -6.14 44.42
N ALA A 96 7.37 -4.88 44.61
CA ALA A 96 6.79 -4.03 45.66
C ALA A 96 5.27 -3.85 45.50
N ILE A 97 4.75 -3.85 44.26
CA ILE A 97 3.31 -3.77 43.98
C ILE A 97 2.62 -5.11 44.24
N ALA A 98 3.22 -6.22 43.79
CA ALA A 98 2.68 -7.55 44.04
C ALA A 98 2.57 -7.84 45.56
N GLU A 99 3.58 -7.46 46.33
CA GLU A 99 3.58 -7.56 47.80
C GLU A 99 2.53 -6.64 48.44
N ALA A 100 2.39 -5.40 47.95
CA ALA A 100 1.36 -4.47 48.44
C ALA A 100 -0.08 -4.98 48.17
N LEU A 101 -0.26 -5.80 47.13
CA LEU A 101 -1.51 -6.47 46.79
C LEU A 101 -1.67 -7.84 47.48
N GLY A 102 -0.71 -8.24 48.33
CA GLY A 102 -0.78 -9.43 49.16
C GLY A 102 -0.30 -10.73 48.50
N PHE A 103 0.51 -10.64 47.44
CA PHE A 103 1.17 -11.77 46.79
C PHE A 103 2.62 -11.90 47.26
N THR A 104 3.10 -13.13 47.45
CA THR A 104 4.49 -13.45 47.74
C THR A 104 5.22 -13.72 46.43
N VAL A 105 6.26 -12.95 46.12
CA VAL A 105 7.04 -13.12 44.90
C VAL A 105 8.24 -14.04 45.17
N ILE A 106 8.40 -15.07 44.34
CA ILE A 106 9.59 -15.94 44.35
C ILE A 106 10.34 -15.77 43.03
N THR A 107 11.67 -15.81 43.08
CA THR A 107 12.50 -15.73 41.88
C THR A 107 12.48 -17.04 41.09
N ALA A 108 12.82 -16.97 39.80
CA ALA A 108 12.91 -18.17 38.95
C ALA A 108 14.00 -19.15 39.43
N GLU A 109 15.08 -18.64 40.04
CA GLU A 109 16.18 -19.45 40.60
C GLU A 109 15.74 -20.20 41.87
N GLU A 110 15.00 -19.54 42.78
CA GLU A 110 14.43 -20.19 43.98
C GLU A 110 13.39 -21.25 43.64
N ARG A 111 12.63 -21.06 42.54
CA ARG A 111 11.69 -22.07 42.02
C ARG A 111 12.42 -23.32 41.53
N ALA A 112 13.54 -23.15 40.81
CA ALA A 112 14.33 -24.28 40.32
C ALA A 112 14.90 -25.11 41.49
N ALA A 113 15.34 -24.46 42.56
CA ALA A 113 15.81 -25.12 43.78
C ALA A 113 14.70 -25.90 44.50
N GLN A 114 13.49 -25.32 44.64
CA GLN A 114 12.36 -25.97 45.32
C GLN A 114 11.78 -27.16 44.52
N VAL A 115 11.77 -27.07 43.18
CA VAL A 115 11.34 -28.18 42.32
C VAL A 115 12.34 -29.34 42.40
N ALA A 116 13.64 -29.04 42.40
CA ALA A 116 14.69 -30.05 42.55
C ALA A 116 14.65 -30.75 43.92
N GLU A 117 14.37 -30.02 45.01
CA GLU A 117 14.27 -30.58 46.36
C GLU A 117 12.97 -31.39 46.57
N ALA A 118 11.88 -31.00 45.91
CA ALA A 118 10.61 -31.72 45.92
C ALA A 118 10.65 -33.04 45.12
N GLU A 119 11.36 -33.06 43.99
CA GLU A 119 11.62 -34.29 43.22
C GLU A 119 12.49 -35.28 44.02
N ALA A 120 13.40 -34.79 44.86
CA ALA A 120 14.26 -35.63 45.70
C ALA A 120 13.55 -36.20 46.94
N THR A 121 12.54 -35.52 47.49
CA THR A 121 11.88 -35.89 48.76
C THR A 121 10.46 -36.43 48.61
N GLY A 122 9.88 -36.38 47.40
CA GLY A 122 8.55 -36.93 47.10
C GLY A 122 7.39 -36.16 47.75
N THR A 123 7.62 -34.90 48.14
CA THR A 123 6.60 -34.05 48.77
C THR A 123 5.83 -33.28 47.69
N PRO A 124 4.49 -33.19 47.75
CA PRO A 124 3.71 -32.49 46.73
C PRO A 124 3.95 -30.97 46.74
N VAL A 125 4.32 -30.42 45.58
CA VAL A 125 4.55 -28.98 45.39
C VAL A 125 3.22 -28.23 45.30
N THR A 126 3.12 -27.08 45.97
CA THR A 126 1.93 -26.23 45.91
C THR A 126 1.81 -25.62 44.50
N PRO A 127 0.64 -25.64 43.83
CA PRO A 127 0.50 -25.02 42.50
C PRO A 127 0.69 -23.51 42.61
N ILE A 128 1.52 -22.90 41.75
CA ILE A 128 1.85 -21.46 41.74
C ILE A 128 1.51 -20.88 40.36
N ARG A 129 0.96 -19.66 40.30
CA ARG A 129 0.73 -18.94 39.03
C ARG A 129 2.08 -18.44 38.49
N SER A 130 2.50 -18.97 37.34
CA SER A 130 3.70 -18.52 36.64
C SER A 130 3.45 -18.35 35.15
N MET A 131 4.04 -17.34 34.53
CA MET A 131 4.19 -17.32 33.07
C MET A 131 5.24 -18.37 32.63
N PRO A 132 5.10 -18.99 31.45
CA PRO A 132 6.20 -19.73 30.84
C PRO A 132 7.31 -18.75 30.48
N VAL A 133 8.52 -18.97 30.99
CA VAL A 133 9.72 -18.23 30.56
C VAL A 133 10.18 -18.87 29.25
N ALA A 134 9.86 -18.22 28.12
CA ALA A 134 10.49 -18.56 26.85
C ALA A 134 11.86 -17.84 26.77
N PRO A 135 12.94 -18.49 26.30
CA PRO A 135 14.19 -17.81 26.00
C PRO A 135 13.97 -16.75 24.90
N VAL A 136 14.66 -15.62 25.04
CA VAL A 136 14.62 -14.49 24.10
C VAL A 136 15.26 -14.92 22.77
N THR A 137 14.42 -15.33 21.83
CA THR A 137 14.74 -15.39 20.40
C THR A 137 13.80 -14.46 19.65
N ALA A 138 14.33 -13.82 18.60
CA ALA A 138 13.69 -12.82 17.73
C ALA A 138 12.22 -13.12 17.41
N PRO A 139 11.38 -12.09 17.17
CA PRO A 139 9.95 -12.28 16.99
C PRO A 139 9.69 -13.15 15.75
N ALA A 140 9.20 -14.37 15.97
CA ALA A 140 8.54 -15.14 14.94
C ALA A 140 7.29 -14.38 14.46
N PRO A 141 6.93 -14.47 13.18
CA PRO A 141 5.75 -13.78 12.67
C PRO A 141 4.52 -14.25 13.43
N VAL A 142 3.73 -13.29 13.88
CA VAL A 142 2.43 -13.49 14.55
C VAL A 142 1.55 -14.34 13.65
N ALA A 143 1.40 -15.62 13.99
CA ALA A 143 0.34 -16.44 13.48
C ALA A 143 -0.96 -15.94 14.11
N GLU A 144 -1.77 -15.21 13.34
CA GLU A 144 -3.18 -15.06 13.68
C GLU A 144 -3.78 -16.45 13.82
N HIS A 145 -4.52 -16.70 14.91
CA HIS A 145 -5.22 -17.96 15.14
C HIS A 145 -6.26 -18.18 14.04
N VAL A 146 -5.84 -18.85 12.97
CA VAL A 146 -6.71 -19.59 12.08
C VAL A 146 -6.82 -20.97 12.71
N ASP A 147 -8.01 -21.30 13.22
CA ASP A 147 -8.32 -22.65 13.70
C ASP A 147 -8.11 -23.62 12.55
N HIS A 148 -6.93 -24.25 12.51
CA HIS A 148 -6.68 -25.37 11.62
C HIS A 148 -7.51 -26.52 12.18
N PHE A 149 -8.49 -27.00 11.42
CA PHE A 149 -9.07 -28.32 11.63
C PHE A 149 -7.99 -29.36 11.26
N GLY A 150 -6.99 -29.52 12.14
CA GLY A 150 -5.83 -30.37 11.90
C GLY A 150 -6.21 -31.84 12.01
N SER A 151 -5.97 -32.59 10.93
CA SER A 151 -5.69 -34.02 10.98
C SER A 151 -4.26 -34.24 11.46
N ASP A 152 -4.01 -35.33 12.18
CA ASP A 152 -2.66 -35.85 12.47
C ASP A 152 -2.04 -36.45 11.18
N GLY A 153 -1.92 -35.66 10.12
CA GLY A 153 -1.42 -36.09 8.81
C GLY A 153 0.11 -36.17 8.77
N GLU A 154 0.62 -37.04 7.90
CA GLU A 154 2.06 -37.21 7.69
C GLU A 154 2.58 -36.09 6.77
N LEU A 155 3.64 -35.39 7.20
CA LEU A 155 4.28 -34.35 6.40
C LEU A 155 5.06 -34.99 5.25
N VAL A 156 4.74 -34.59 4.01
CA VAL A 156 5.39 -35.06 2.80
C VAL A 156 6.18 -33.91 2.15
N THR A 157 7.34 -34.22 1.56
CA THR A 157 8.11 -33.26 0.77
C THR A 157 7.29 -32.75 -0.42
N ARG A 158 7.22 -31.43 -0.57
CA ARG A 158 6.46 -30.77 -1.66
C ARG A 158 7.40 -30.09 -2.66
N PRO A 159 6.93 -29.79 -3.89
CA PRO A 159 7.66 -28.98 -4.85
C PRO A 159 8.05 -27.61 -4.25
N PRO A 160 9.29 -27.13 -4.40
CA PRO A 160 9.65 -25.79 -3.95
C PRO A 160 8.95 -24.72 -4.78
N VAL A 161 8.54 -23.66 -4.10
CA VAL A 161 7.95 -22.46 -4.71
C VAL A 161 9.01 -21.38 -4.79
N VAL A 162 9.28 -20.89 -5.99
CA VAL A 162 10.41 -20.02 -6.30
C VAL A 162 9.91 -18.74 -6.94
N THR A 163 10.36 -17.58 -6.45
CA THR A 163 10.05 -16.29 -7.10
C THR A 163 11.27 -15.69 -7.76
N ILE A 164 11.07 -14.96 -8.85
CA ILE A 164 12.14 -14.24 -9.55
C ILE A 164 12.02 -12.74 -9.28
N MET A 165 13.09 -12.15 -8.78
CA MET A 165 13.23 -10.73 -8.42
C MET A 165 14.45 -10.11 -9.10
N GLY A 166 14.60 -8.79 -9.00
CA GLY A 166 15.72 -8.05 -9.59
C GLY A 166 15.31 -6.74 -10.26
N HIS A 167 16.28 -6.05 -10.86
CA HIS A 167 16.07 -4.76 -11.53
C HIS A 167 15.31 -4.90 -12.86
N VAL A 168 14.69 -3.81 -13.31
CA VAL A 168 14.13 -3.69 -14.67
C VAL A 168 15.24 -3.95 -15.70
N ASP A 169 14.91 -4.55 -16.84
CA ASP A 169 15.85 -4.87 -17.94
C ASP A 169 17.01 -5.82 -17.62
N HIS A 170 17.06 -6.41 -16.42
CA HIS A 170 17.99 -7.51 -16.12
C HIS A 170 17.57 -8.86 -16.73
N GLY A 171 16.44 -8.90 -17.44
CA GLY A 171 15.98 -10.07 -18.17
C GLY A 171 15.25 -11.11 -17.31
N LYS A 172 14.49 -10.68 -16.28
CA LYS A 172 13.64 -11.57 -15.47
C LYS A 172 12.61 -12.32 -16.30
N THR A 173 11.80 -11.59 -17.08
CA THR A 173 10.79 -12.17 -17.97
C THR A 173 11.44 -13.05 -19.02
N SER A 174 12.57 -12.62 -19.61
CA SER A 174 13.32 -13.44 -20.57
C SER A 174 13.85 -14.73 -19.95
N LEU A 175 14.30 -14.71 -18.69
CA LEU A 175 14.75 -15.90 -17.97
C LEU A 175 13.58 -16.84 -17.69
N LEU A 176 12.44 -16.32 -17.25
CA LEU A 176 11.21 -17.10 -17.06
C LEU A 176 10.73 -17.73 -18.38
N ASP A 177 10.72 -16.96 -19.47
CA ASP A 177 10.36 -17.44 -20.79
C ASP A 177 11.32 -18.53 -21.27
N ALA A 178 12.63 -18.35 -21.06
CA ALA A 178 13.62 -19.36 -21.43
C ALA A 178 13.45 -20.66 -20.63
N LEU A 179 13.18 -20.56 -19.32
CA LEU A 179 12.90 -21.71 -18.46
C LEU A 179 11.60 -22.42 -18.87
N ARG A 180 10.58 -21.65 -19.27
CA ARG A 180 9.30 -22.16 -19.75
C ARG A 180 9.43 -22.85 -21.10
N GLU A 181 10.01 -22.20 -22.11
CA GLU A 181 10.17 -22.75 -23.46
C GLU A 181 11.06 -24.00 -23.48
N ALA A 182 12.09 -24.06 -22.62
CA ALA A 182 12.93 -25.26 -22.51
C ALA A 182 12.13 -26.50 -22.07
N HIS A 183 10.97 -26.33 -21.43
CA HIS A 183 10.21 -27.41 -20.78
C HIS A 183 8.72 -27.46 -21.18
N VAL A 184 8.28 -26.64 -22.14
CA VAL A 184 6.90 -26.60 -22.64
C VAL A 184 6.91 -26.82 -24.16
N ALA A 185 6.11 -27.77 -24.63
CA ALA A 185 5.95 -28.08 -26.05
C ALA A 185 5.44 -26.84 -26.82
N GLU A 186 6.04 -26.56 -27.97
CA GLU A 186 5.80 -25.41 -28.85
C GLU A 186 4.30 -25.09 -29.02
N GLY A 187 3.81 -24.02 -28.39
CA GLY A 187 2.39 -23.68 -28.45
C GLY A 187 1.98 -22.25 -28.14
N GLU A 188 2.81 -21.42 -27.50
CA GLU A 188 2.41 -20.05 -27.15
C GLU A 188 3.02 -19.00 -28.08
N ALA A 189 2.19 -18.45 -28.95
CA ALA A 189 2.51 -17.25 -29.71
C ALA A 189 2.45 -16.02 -28.78
N GLY A 190 3.58 -15.36 -28.51
CA GLY A 190 3.52 -13.98 -27.98
C GLY A 190 4.72 -13.44 -27.19
N GLY A 191 5.60 -14.27 -26.62
CA GLY A 191 6.81 -13.78 -25.94
C GLY A 191 6.58 -12.75 -24.81
N ILE A 192 5.41 -12.81 -24.15
CA ILE A 192 5.05 -11.99 -22.99
C ILE A 192 4.32 -12.84 -21.96
N THR A 193 4.68 -12.70 -20.69
CA THR A 193 3.98 -13.31 -19.55
C THR A 193 2.60 -12.68 -19.42
N GLN A 194 1.54 -13.40 -19.81
CA GLN A 194 0.21 -12.79 -19.86
C GLN A 194 -0.91 -13.49 -19.11
N HIS A 195 -0.81 -14.77 -18.73
CA HIS A 195 -2.03 -15.45 -18.28
C HIS A 195 -2.04 -16.06 -16.89
N ILE A 196 -0.93 -16.39 -16.26
CA ILE A 196 -0.92 -16.83 -14.85
C ILE A 196 0.42 -16.39 -14.25
N GLY A 197 0.40 -15.65 -13.12
CA GLY A 197 1.62 -15.23 -12.40
C GLY A 197 2.42 -16.38 -11.77
N ALA A 198 2.12 -17.63 -12.13
CA ALA A 198 2.83 -18.82 -11.67
C ALA A 198 2.73 -19.99 -12.67
N TYR A 199 3.79 -20.80 -12.76
CA TYR A 199 3.86 -22.00 -13.61
C TYR A 199 4.73 -23.08 -12.98
N GLN A 200 4.69 -24.31 -13.50
CA GLN A 200 5.54 -25.40 -13.03
C GLN A 200 6.48 -25.91 -14.11
N VAL A 201 7.72 -26.19 -13.72
CA VAL A 201 8.75 -26.87 -14.53
C VAL A 201 9.10 -28.19 -13.87
N GLU A 202 9.43 -29.20 -14.65
CA GLU A 202 9.89 -30.50 -14.17
C GLU A 202 11.36 -30.68 -14.52
N GLN A 203 12.19 -30.94 -13.51
CA GLN A 203 13.62 -31.20 -13.63
C GLN A 203 13.94 -32.48 -12.85
N GLN A 204 14.59 -33.46 -13.51
CA GLN A 204 14.96 -34.75 -12.90
C GLN A 204 13.78 -35.48 -12.20
N GLY A 205 12.56 -35.36 -12.73
CA GLY A 205 11.35 -35.96 -12.15
C GLY A 205 10.79 -35.23 -10.92
N ARG A 206 11.36 -34.06 -10.56
CA ARG A 206 10.90 -33.19 -9.49
C ARG A 206 10.30 -31.92 -10.08
N LYS A 207 9.20 -31.45 -9.49
CA LYS A 207 8.53 -30.22 -9.93
C LYS A 207 9.09 -29.01 -9.18
N ILE A 208 9.15 -27.87 -9.86
CA ILE A 208 9.49 -26.56 -9.29
C ILE A 208 8.37 -25.60 -9.70
N THR A 209 7.79 -24.88 -8.74
CA THR A 209 6.74 -23.90 -9.01
C THR A 209 7.34 -22.52 -9.03
N PHE A 210 7.28 -21.81 -10.16
CA PHE A 210 7.73 -20.44 -10.29
C PHE A 210 6.57 -19.46 -10.06
N ILE A 211 6.83 -18.35 -9.36
CA ILE A 211 5.95 -17.19 -9.23
C ILE A 211 6.65 -15.98 -9.89
N ASP A 212 6.04 -15.48 -10.97
CA ASP A 212 6.50 -14.28 -11.66
C ASP A 212 6.02 -13.03 -10.90
N THR A 213 6.97 -12.24 -10.40
CA THR A 213 6.66 -10.93 -9.80
C THR A 213 7.12 -9.81 -10.73
N PRO A 214 6.24 -8.85 -11.08
CA PRO A 214 6.62 -7.72 -11.91
C PRO A 214 7.77 -6.89 -11.31
N GLY A 215 8.68 -6.45 -12.17
CA GLY A 215 9.94 -5.81 -11.75
C GLY A 215 9.90 -4.32 -11.38
N HIS A 216 8.80 -3.60 -11.65
CA HIS A 216 8.74 -2.14 -11.47
C HIS A 216 8.75 -1.74 -9.98
N ALA A 217 9.33 -0.58 -9.66
CA ALA A 217 9.30 -0.01 -8.30
C ALA A 217 7.88 0.37 -7.78
N ALA A 218 6.86 0.28 -8.63
CA ALA A 218 5.46 0.50 -8.28
C ALA A 218 4.82 -0.81 -7.79
N PHE A 219 5.41 -1.96 -8.15
CA PHE A 219 4.95 -3.30 -7.77
C PHE A 219 5.69 -3.82 -6.52
N THR A 220 6.23 -2.95 -5.68
CA THR A 220 6.91 -3.35 -4.42
C THR A 220 6.02 -4.22 -3.54
N ALA A 221 4.72 -3.93 -3.46
CA ALA A 221 3.76 -4.75 -2.73
C ALA A 221 3.62 -6.16 -3.31
N MET A 222 3.66 -6.33 -4.63
CA MET A 222 3.67 -7.67 -5.26
C MET A 222 4.95 -8.44 -4.93
N ARG A 223 6.11 -7.78 -4.92
CA ARG A 223 7.39 -8.43 -4.57
C ARG A 223 7.43 -8.88 -3.12
N ALA A 224 6.98 -8.04 -2.19
CA ALA A 224 6.90 -8.39 -0.77
C ALA A 224 5.97 -9.61 -0.54
N ARG A 225 4.83 -9.65 -1.24
CA ARG A 225 3.91 -10.82 -1.22
C ARG A 225 4.56 -12.07 -1.81
N GLY A 226 5.20 -11.93 -2.97
CA GLY A 226 5.92 -13.02 -3.63
C GLY A 226 6.93 -13.66 -2.67
N ALA A 227 7.77 -12.85 -2.01
CA ALA A 227 8.73 -13.34 -1.03
C ALA A 227 8.06 -14.16 0.09
N GLN A 228 6.97 -13.68 0.69
CA GLN A 228 6.34 -14.37 1.82
C GLN A 228 5.71 -15.74 1.47
N VAL A 229 5.39 -15.96 0.20
CA VAL A 229 4.69 -17.16 -0.27
C VAL A 229 5.68 -18.21 -0.81
N THR A 230 6.93 -17.82 -1.03
CA THR A 230 7.96 -18.67 -1.67
C THR A 230 8.93 -19.28 -0.68
N ASP A 231 9.42 -20.47 -1.03
CA ASP A 231 10.46 -21.19 -0.31
C ASP A 231 11.87 -20.69 -0.69
N LEU A 232 12.02 -20.09 -1.89
CA LEU A 232 13.28 -19.60 -2.43
C LEU A 232 13.06 -18.37 -3.33
N ALA A 233 14.00 -17.43 -3.33
CA ALA A 233 14.02 -16.31 -4.29
C ALA A 233 15.23 -16.38 -5.24
N ILE A 234 15.03 -16.07 -6.52
CA ILE A 234 16.10 -15.87 -7.51
C ILE A 234 16.23 -14.38 -7.76
N ILE A 235 17.42 -13.82 -7.54
CA ILE A 235 17.70 -12.42 -7.80
C ILE A 235 18.51 -12.31 -9.08
N VAL A 236 17.91 -11.76 -10.13
CA VAL A 236 18.51 -11.63 -11.46
C VAL A 236 19.33 -10.34 -11.54
N VAL A 237 20.61 -10.49 -11.84
CA VAL A 237 21.55 -9.38 -12.01
C VAL A 237 22.20 -9.48 -13.38
N ALA A 238 22.10 -8.43 -14.19
CA ALA A 238 22.73 -8.46 -15.51
C ALA A 238 24.25 -8.28 -15.41
N ALA A 239 25.02 -9.08 -16.14
CA ALA A 239 26.47 -9.09 -16.12
C ALA A 239 27.10 -7.81 -16.71
N ASP A 240 26.36 -7.09 -17.56
CA ASP A 240 26.76 -5.83 -18.18
C ASP A 240 26.47 -4.60 -17.32
N ASP A 241 25.33 -4.60 -16.62
CA ASP A 241 24.89 -3.49 -15.76
C ASP A 241 25.44 -3.58 -14.33
N GLY A 242 25.37 -4.77 -13.72
CA GLY A 242 25.76 -5.01 -12.33
C GLY A 242 24.66 -4.74 -11.30
N VAL A 243 25.07 -4.54 -10.04
CA VAL A 243 24.12 -4.34 -8.92
C VAL A 243 23.52 -2.95 -8.98
N MET A 244 22.19 -2.88 -9.08
CA MET A 244 21.40 -1.65 -9.14
C MET A 244 20.56 -1.45 -7.87
N PRO A 245 20.02 -0.24 -7.59
CA PRO A 245 19.24 0.02 -6.38
C PRO A 245 18.05 -0.94 -6.15
N GLN A 246 17.35 -1.34 -7.21
CA GLN A 246 16.24 -2.31 -7.11
C GLN A 246 16.72 -3.74 -6.81
N THR A 247 17.95 -4.09 -7.19
CA THR A 247 18.58 -5.36 -6.80
C THR A 247 18.81 -5.36 -5.29
N VAL A 248 19.33 -4.26 -4.74
CA VAL A 248 19.53 -4.09 -3.29
C VAL A 248 18.19 -4.17 -2.54
N GLU A 249 17.15 -3.53 -3.08
CA GLU A 249 15.79 -3.63 -2.55
C GLU A 249 15.28 -5.09 -2.55
N SER A 250 15.51 -5.83 -3.64
CA SER A 250 15.11 -7.25 -3.75
C SER A 250 15.84 -8.12 -2.72
N ILE A 251 17.13 -7.89 -2.49
CA ILE A 251 17.92 -8.58 -1.46
C ILE A 251 17.35 -8.29 -0.06
N GLN A 252 16.99 -7.03 0.21
CA GLN A 252 16.40 -6.64 1.48
C GLN A 252 15.04 -7.29 1.72
N HIS A 253 14.18 -7.38 0.69
CA HIS A 253 12.89 -8.08 0.79
C HIS A 253 13.07 -9.57 1.08
N ALA A 254 13.98 -10.25 0.38
CA ALA A 254 14.28 -11.67 0.63
C ALA A 254 14.79 -11.90 2.06
N ARG A 255 15.73 -11.07 2.53
CA ARG A 255 16.25 -11.13 3.90
C ARG A 255 15.19 -10.85 4.96
N ALA A 256 14.35 -9.84 4.75
CA ALA A 256 13.27 -9.48 5.67
C ALA A 256 12.20 -10.58 5.76
N ALA A 257 11.94 -11.28 4.65
CA ALA A 257 11.05 -12.43 4.61
C ALA A 257 11.70 -13.74 5.12
N GLN A 258 13.00 -13.71 5.47
CA GLN A 258 13.78 -14.89 5.85
C GLN A 258 13.80 -16.00 4.78
N VAL A 259 13.75 -15.62 3.51
CA VAL A 259 13.74 -16.54 2.37
C VAL A 259 15.15 -16.69 1.82
N PRO A 260 15.68 -17.92 1.67
CA PRO A 260 16.96 -18.13 1.02
C PRO A 260 16.92 -17.64 -0.42
N PHE A 261 18.05 -17.17 -0.95
CA PHE A 261 18.08 -16.67 -2.32
C PHE A 261 19.34 -17.05 -3.09
N ILE A 262 19.17 -17.22 -4.40
CA ILE A 262 20.24 -17.49 -5.37
C ILE A 262 20.41 -16.24 -6.26
N ILE A 263 21.64 -15.89 -6.58
CA ILE A 263 21.91 -14.85 -7.58
C ILE A 263 22.07 -15.49 -8.97
N ALA A 264 21.20 -15.13 -9.90
CA ALA A 264 21.34 -15.48 -11.31
C ALA A 264 22.01 -14.31 -12.06
N ILE A 265 23.27 -14.49 -12.47
CA ILE A 265 24.02 -13.50 -13.25
C ILE A 265 23.66 -13.69 -14.73
N ASN A 266 22.76 -12.85 -15.25
CA ASN A 266 22.20 -12.97 -16.60
C ASN A 266 23.01 -12.19 -17.65
N LYS A 267 22.74 -12.45 -18.94
CA LYS A 267 23.36 -11.78 -20.11
C LYS A 267 24.87 -12.05 -20.27
N ILE A 268 25.34 -13.26 -19.90
CA ILE A 268 26.75 -13.66 -20.10
C ILE A 268 27.17 -13.75 -21.57
N ASP A 269 26.19 -13.79 -22.48
CA ASP A 269 26.40 -13.78 -23.94
C ASP A 269 26.91 -12.44 -24.48
N ARG A 270 26.79 -11.35 -23.71
CA ARG A 270 27.24 -10.03 -24.16
C ARG A 270 28.75 -9.89 -24.07
N ALA A 271 29.36 -9.28 -25.09
CA ALA A 271 30.81 -9.04 -25.13
C ALA A 271 31.35 -8.17 -23.98
N ASN A 272 30.49 -7.34 -23.36
CA ASN A 272 30.81 -6.53 -22.20
C ASN A 272 30.38 -7.15 -20.87
N ALA A 273 29.95 -8.42 -20.84
CA ALA A 273 29.58 -9.13 -19.62
C ALA A 273 30.77 -9.25 -18.67
N ARG A 274 30.57 -8.91 -17.39
CA ARG A 274 31.59 -8.98 -16.33
C ARG A 274 31.04 -9.65 -15.06
N PRO A 275 30.86 -10.99 -15.05
CA PRO A 275 30.30 -11.71 -13.89
C PRO A 275 31.09 -11.46 -12.59
N GLU A 276 32.42 -11.44 -12.67
CA GLU A 276 33.28 -11.18 -11.50
C GLU A 276 33.08 -9.79 -10.89
N ARG A 277 32.77 -8.78 -11.71
CA ARG A 277 32.43 -7.44 -11.22
C ARG A 277 31.13 -7.47 -10.42
N VAL A 278 30.15 -8.26 -10.86
CA VAL A 278 28.88 -8.41 -10.15
C VAL A 278 29.10 -9.06 -8.78
N LYS A 279 29.92 -10.12 -8.70
CA LYS A 279 30.29 -10.79 -7.44
C LYS A 279 30.97 -9.81 -6.46
N GLN A 280 31.89 -8.96 -6.96
CA GLN A 280 32.50 -7.88 -6.17
C GLN A 280 31.47 -6.89 -5.63
N GLN A 281 30.58 -6.40 -6.50
CA GLN A 281 29.55 -5.44 -6.08
C GLN A 281 28.56 -6.04 -5.09
N LEU A 282 28.24 -7.33 -5.18
CA LEU A 282 27.41 -8.02 -4.20
C LEU A 282 28.09 -8.06 -2.83
N ALA A 283 29.40 -8.35 -2.80
CA ALA A 283 30.18 -8.33 -1.56
C ALA A 283 30.18 -6.93 -0.91
N ASP A 284 30.29 -5.85 -1.70
CA ASP A 284 30.19 -4.47 -1.20
C ASP A 284 28.84 -4.18 -0.54
N HIS A 285 27.76 -4.86 -0.97
CA HIS A 285 26.42 -4.75 -0.39
C HIS A 285 26.16 -5.81 0.70
N GLY A 286 27.22 -6.47 1.20
CA GLY A 286 27.14 -7.46 2.28
C GLY A 286 26.52 -8.79 1.85
N VAL A 287 26.56 -9.12 0.55
CA VAL A 287 26.17 -10.42 0.00
C VAL A 287 27.43 -11.17 -0.40
N LEU A 288 27.93 -12.04 0.48
CA LEU A 288 29.10 -12.86 0.21
C LEU A 288 28.68 -14.12 -0.54
N VAL A 289 29.35 -14.36 -1.68
CA VAL A 289 29.09 -15.50 -2.55
C VAL A 289 29.86 -16.74 -2.08
N THR A 290 29.35 -17.93 -2.34
CA THR A 290 29.95 -19.21 -1.89
C THR A 290 31.39 -19.41 -2.31
N GLY A 291 31.75 -19.02 -3.55
CA GLY A 291 33.14 -19.07 -4.03
C GLY A 291 34.13 -18.23 -3.21
N TRP A 292 33.66 -17.29 -2.40
CA TRP A 292 34.45 -16.40 -1.54
C TRP A 292 34.23 -16.70 -0.04
N GLY A 293 33.66 -17.87 0.28
CA GLY A 293 33.39 -18.30 1.67
C GLY A 293 32.09 -17.73 2.25
N GLY A 294 31.17 -17.24 1.41
CA GLY A 294 29.83 -16.83 1.82
C GLY A 294 28.79 -17.94 1.75
N GLU A 295 27.52 -17.57 1.96
CA GLU A 295 26.37 -18.49 1.99
C GLU A 295 25.49 -18.39 0.72
N VAL A 296 25.70 -17.37 -0.11
CA VAL A 296 24.83 -17.09 -1.26
C VAL A 296 25.38 -17.74 -2.53
N GLU A 297 24.58 -18.61 -3.14
CA GLU A 297 24.95 -19.27 -4.39
C GLU A 297 24.79 -18.33 -5.59
N THR A 298 25.70 -18.47 -6.55
CA THR A 298 25.66 -17.69 -7.81
C THR A 298 25.70 -18.62 -9.01
N VAL A 299 24.79 -18.42 -9.96
CA VAL A 299 24.75 -19.16 -11.22
C VAL A 299 24.84 -18.17 -12.39
N GLU A 300 25.73 -18.45 -13.33
CA GLU A 300 25.93 -17.63 -14.53
C GLU A 300 25.03 -18.16 -15.65
N VAL A 301 24.15 -17.30 -16.18
CA VAL A 301 23.11 -17.70 -17.15
C VAL A 301 23.03 -16.76 -18.36
N SER A 302 22.61 -17.30 -19.49
CA SER A 302 22.13 -16.50 -20.63
C SER A 302 20.71 -16.94 -20.97
N ALA A 303 19.73 -16.08 -20.66
CA ALA A 303 18.34 -16.30 -21.05
C ALA A 303 18.17 -16.36 -22.58
N LEU A 304 18.97 -15.59 -23.34
CA LEU A 304 18.87 -15.53 -24.80
C LEU A 304 19.47 -16.76 -25.48
N GLN A 305 20.65 -17.20 -25.04
CA GLN A 305 21.34 -18.37 -25.61
C GLN A 305 20.94 -19.68 -24.92
N LYS A 306 20.09 -19.62 -23.89
CA LYS A 306 19.67 -20.76 -23.05
C LYS A 306 20.85 -21.52 -22.42
N LEU A 307 21.84 -20.76 -21.93
CA LEU A 307 23.02 -21.31 -21.25
C LEU A 307 22.85 -21.22 -19.73
N GLY A 308 23.30 -22.24 -18.99
CA GLY A 308 23.28 -22.28 -17.51
C GLY A 308 21.89 -22.43 -16.89
N LEU A 309 20.85 -22.72 -17.69
CA LEU A 309 19.48 -22.89 -17.18
C LEU A 309 19.33 -24.19 -16.37
N ASP A 310 19.92 -25.28 -16.85
CA ASP A 310 19.92 -26.57 -16.14
C ASP A 310 20.68 -26.46 -14.81
N ASP A 311 21.85 -25.81 -14.83
CA ASP A 311 22.65 -25.55 -13.62
C ASP A 311 21.85 -24.72 -12.59
N LEU A 312 21.06 -23.75 -13.06
CA LEU A 312 20.18 -22.96 -12.19
C LEU A 312 19.07 -23.83 -11.58
N LEU A 313 18.43 -24.70 -12.36
CA LEU A 313 17.39 -25.61 -11.87
C LEU A 313 17.93 -26.63 -10.88
N GLU A 314 19.12 -27.17 -11.12
CA GLU A 314 19.80 -28.08 -10.20
C GLU A 314 20.19 -27.38 -8.90
N MET A 315 20.70 -26.14 -8.98
CA MET A 315 21.02 -25.35 -7.79
C MET A 315 19.77 -25.02 -6.96
N ILE A 316 18.64 -24.70 -7.63
CA ILE A 316 17.35 -24.50 -6.93
C ILE A 316 16.99 -25.74 -6.12
N LEU A 317 17.02 -26.93 -6.74
CA LEU A 317 16.70 -28.18 -6.06
C LEU A 317 17.64 -28.42 -4.88
N LEU A 318 18.95 -28.22 -5.06
CA LEU A 318 19.96 -28.40 -4.02
C LEU A 318 19.72 -27.49 -2.80
N VAL A 319 19.50 -26.19 -3.03
CA VAL A 319 19.24 -25.23 -1.93
C VAL A 319 17.92 -25.57 -1.23
N THR A 320 16.90 -25.98 -1.99
CA THR A 320 15.60 -26.33 -1.41
C THR A 320 15.60 -27.67 -0.68
N ASP A 321 16.48 -28.61 -1.04
CA ASP A 321 16.66 -29.87 -0.31
C ASP A 321 17.17 -29.65 1.11
N ILE A 322 17.96 -28.60 1.31
CA ILE A 322 18.42 -28.19 2.65
C ILE A 322 17.27 -27.58 3.46
N ALA A 323 16.35 -26.87 2.80
CA ALA A 323 15.20 -26.25 3.44
C ALA A 323 14.03 -27.21 3.72
N GLU A 324 14.04 -28.39 3.09
CA GLU A 324 13.02 -29.46 3.21
C GLU A 324 11.57 -28.95 3.23
N PRO A 325 11.08 -28.29 2.15
CA PRO A 325 9.71 -27.80 2.11
C PRO A 325 8.73 -28.98 2.24
N THR A 326 7.91 -28.96 3.28
CA THR A 326 6.92 -29.99 3.58
C THR A 326 5.49 -29.43 3.53
N ALA A 327 4.52 -30.32 3.31
CA ALA A 327 3.10 -30.08 3.51
C ALA A 327 2.38 -31.38 3.88
N ASP A 328 1.19 -31.25 4.44
CA ASP A 328 0.23 -32.33 4.67
C ASP A 328 -0.79 -32.33 3.52
N PRO A 329 -0.74 -33.30 2.58
CA PRO A 329 -1.71 -33.38 1.49
C PRO A 329 -3.13 -33.72 1.93
N GLU A 330 -3.31 -34.36 3.10
CA GLU A 330 -4.60 -34.83 3.63
C GLU A 330 -5.33 -33.75 4.44
N ALA A 331 -4.62 -32.70 4.85
CA ALA A 331 -5.22 -31.54 5.50
C ALA A 331 -6.23 -30.82 4.59
N SER A 332 -7.05 -29.96 5.21
CA SER A 332 -7.92 -29.06 4.47
C SER A 332 -7.09 -28.08 3.62
N GLY A 333 -7.48 -27.93 2.36
CA GLY A 333 -6.79 -27.05 1.42
C GLY A 333 -6.66 -25.63 1.96
N SER A 334 -5.45 -25.11 1.98
CA SER A 334 -5.15 -23.73 2.37
C SER A 334 -3.99 -23.18 1.56
N GLY A 335 -3.94 -21.86 1.44
CA GLY A 335 -2.90 -21.18 0.68
C GLY A 335 -3.19 -19.72 0.49
N SER A 336 -2.65 -19.15 -0.59
CA SER A 336 -2.69 -17.71 -0.83
C SER A 336 -3.15 -17.37 -2.25
N ILE A 337 -3.87 -16.26 -2.41
CA ILE A 337 -4.22 -15.68 -3.72
C ILE A 337 -2.96 -15.06 -4.30
N ILE A 338 -2.54 -15.50 -5.48
CA ILE A 338 -1.46 -14.86 -6.24
C ILE A 338 -2.02 -13.62 -6.94
N GLU A 339 -3.11 -13.80 -7.65
CA GLU A 339 -3.72 -12.77 -8.49
C GLU A 339 -5.21 -13.00 -8.67
N ALA A 340 -5.97 -11.93 -8.92
CA ALA A 340 -7.40 -12.04 -9.17
C ALA A 340 -7.86 -11.02 -10.22
N ARG A 341 -8.84 -11.44 -11.03
CA ARG A 341 -9.40 -10.66 -12.14
C ARG A 341 -10.88 -10.96 -12.38
N VAL A 342 -11.55 -10.08 -13.12
CA VAL A 342 -12.91 -10.32 -13.60
C VAL A 342 -12.87 -10.80 -15.05
N ASP A 343 -13.36 -12.01 -15.29
CA ASP A 343 -13.58 -12.56 -16.62
C ASP A 343 -15.04 -12.34 -17.05
N ARG A 344 -15.26 -11.87 -18.28
CA ARG A 344 -16.61 -11.56 -18.80
C ARG A 344 -17.52 -12.79 -18.85
N SER A 345 -16.96 -13.98 -19.06
CA SER A 345 -17.69 -15.23 -19.24
C SER A 345 -17.75 -16.08 -17.98
N ARG A 346 -16.73 -15.97 -17.13
CA ARG A 346 -16.54 -16.84 -15.95
C ARG A 346 -16.79 -16.14 -14.62
N GLY A 347 -16.96 -14.81 -14.61
CA GLY A 347 -17.13 -14.02 -13.39
C GLY A 347 -15.78 -13.76 -12.70
N PRO A 348 -15.75 -13.62 -11.36
CA PRO A 348 -14.52 -13.53 -10.59
C PRO A 348 -13.65 -14.78 -10.78
N VAL A 349 -12.40 -14.56 -11.19
CA VAL A 349 -11.38 -15.59 -11.38
C VAL A 349 -10.19 -15.23 -10.51
N ALA A 350 -9.68 -16.21 -9.76
CA ALA A 350 -8.51 -16.03 -8.93
C ALA A 350 -7.48 -17.12 -9.21
N THR A 351 -6.21 -16.71 -9.37
CA THR A 351 -5.07 -17.60 -9.37
C THR A 351 -4.59 -17.77 -7.94
N ILE A 352 -4.51 -19.01 -7.48
CA ILE A 352 -4.16 -19.35 -6.10
C ILE A 352 -2.96 -20.30 -6.09
N LEU A 353 -2.18 -20.24 -5.02
CA LEU A 353 -1.18 -21.24 -4.70
C LEU A 353 -1.68 -22.06 -3.51
N VAL A 354 -1.88 -23.36 -3.71
CA VAL A 354 -2.14 -24.29 -2.61
C VAL A 354 -0.84 -24.48 -1.84
N GLN A 355 -0.80 -24.15 -0.55
CA GLN A 355 0.39 -24.30 0.29
C GLN A 355 0.31 -25.55 1.15
N ASN A 356 -0.87 -25.88 1.66
CA ASN A 356 -1.11 -27.07 2.48
C ASN A 356 -2.47 -27.70 2.14
N GLY A 357 -2.61 -29.01 2.33
CA GLY A 357 -3.81 -29.76 1.98
C GLY A 357 -4.03 -29.93 0.49
N THR A 358 -5.17 -30.53 0.14
CA THR A 358 -5.62 -30.71 -1.24
C THR A 358 -6.90 -29.92 -1.49
N LEU A 359 -6.94 -29.20 -2.61
CA LEU A 359 -8.11 -28.46 -3.06
C LEU A 359 -8.88 -29.25 -4.12
N ARG A 360 -10.20 -29.30 -4.04
CA ARG A 360 -11.06 -30.04 -4.97
C ARG A 360 -12.16 -29.19 -5.57
N VAL A 361 -12.62 -29.58 -6.76
CA VAL A 361 -13.78 -28.93 -7.40
C VAL A 361 -15.03 -29.21 -6.56
N GLY A 362 -15.74 -28.14 -6.20
CA GLY A 362 -16.96 -28.21 -5.41
C GLY A 362 -16.76 -27.83 -3.94
N ASP A 363 -15.51 -27.64 -3.50
CA ASP A 363 -15.19 -27.18 -2.14
C ASP A 363 -15.70 -25.75 -1.91
N TRP A 364 -16.04 -25.47 -0.65
CA TRP A 364 -16.32 -24.12 -0.19
C TRP A 364 -15.03 -23.49 0.26
N VAL A 365 -14.70 -22.31 -0.27
CA VAL A 365 -13.48 -21.59 0.11
C VAL A 365 -13.84 -20.25 0.73
N CYS A 366 -13.16 -19.94 1.84
CA CYS A 366 -13.15 -18.62 2.44
C CYS A 366 -11.84 -17.94 2.06
N VAL A 367 -11.92 -16.77 1.44
CA VAL A 367 -10.77 -15.94 1.02
C VAL A 367 -10.92 -14.60 1.72
N ASP A 368 -10.22 -14.41 2.83
CA ASP A 368 -10.38 -13.27 3.74
C ASP A 368 -11.87 -12.86 3.96
N LYS A 369 -12.34 -11.81 3.26
CA LYS A 369 -13.69 -11.21 3.40
C LYS A 369 -14.72 -11.73 2.41
N THR A 370 -14.30 -12.53 1.44
CA THR A 370 -15.16 -13.12 0.41
C THR A 370 -15.06 -14.63 0.42
N GLY A 371 -15.94 -15.29 -0.31
CA GLY A 371 -15.93 -16.73 -0.40
C GLY A 371 -16.86 -17.21 -1.48
N GLY A 372 -16.87 -18.52 -1.67
CA GLY A 372 -17.75 -19.14 -2.64
C GLY A 372 -17.46 -20.62 -2.79
N ARG A 373 -18.20 -21.23 -3.71
CA ARG A 373 -18.01 -22.63 -4.06
C ARG A 373 -17.21 -22.74 -5.35
N ILE A 374 -16.14 -23.52 -5.34
CA ILE A 374 -15.32 -23.76 -6.52
C ILE A 374 -16.15 -24.45 -7.59
N ARG A 375 -16.36 -23.77 -8.73
CA ARG A 375 -17.12 -24.30 -9.87
C ARG A 375 -16.24 -25.04 -10.85
N ALA A 376 -15.04 -24.52 -11.09
CA ALA A 376 -14.06 -25.10 -11.97
C ALA A 376 -12.66 -24.68 -11.52
N MET A 377 -11.70 -25.57 -11.75
CA MET A 377 -10.27 -25.35 -11.58
C MET A 377 -9.56 -25.61 -12.89
N ALA A 378 -8.54 -24.81 -13.19
CA ALA A 378 -7.64 -25.03 -14.31
C ALA A 378 -6.18 -24.87 -13.85
N ASP A 379 -5.28 -25.64 -14.46
CA ASP A 379 -3.84 -25.49 -14.24
C ASP A 379 -3.26 -24.28 -14.98
N PHE A 380 -1.94 -24.10 -14.86
CA PHE A 380 -1.22 -23.01 -15.54
C PHE A 380 -1.25 -23.09 -17.09
N ARG A 381 -1.64 -24.24 -17.66
CA ARG A 381 -1.79 -24.47 -19.11
C ARG A 381 -3.24 -24.30 -19.59
N GLY A 382 -4.17 -24.03 -18.68
CA GLY A 382 -5.61 -23.95 -18.96
C GLY A 382 -6.31 -25.31 -19.04
N GLU A 383 -5.63 -26.39 -18.68
CA GLU A 383 -6.22 -27.73 -18.59
C GLU A 383 -7.06 -27.87 -17.33
N ARG A 384 -8.21 -28.54 -17.42
CA ARG A 384 -9.13 -28.67 -16.29
C ARG A 384 -8.58 -29.64 -15.24
N LEU A 385 -8.50 -29.17 -13.99
CA LEU A 385 -8.12 -29.98 -12.84
C LEU A 385 -9.35 -30.35 -11.99
N ARG A 386 -9.32 -31.55 -11.39
CA ARG A 386 -10.31 -31.98 -10.40
C ARG A 386 -9.81 -31.79 -8.97
N GLU A 387 -8.51 -32.01 -8.78
CA GLU A 387 -7.82 -31.91 -7.50
C GLU A 387 -6.49 -31.21 -7.73
N ALA A 388 -6.05 -30.45 -6.74
CA ALA A 388 -4.77 -29.75 -6.74
C ALA A 388 -4.10 -29.89 -5.36
N GLY A 389 -2.92 -30.50 -5.35
CA GLY A 389 -2.14 -30.70 -4.13
C GLY A 389 -1.22 -29.51 -3.80
N PRO A 390 -0.44 -29.62 -2.73
CA PRO A 390 0.48 -28.58 -2.28
C PRO A 390 1.45 -28.11 -3.36
N SER A 391 1.78 -26.83 -3.32
CA SER A 391 2.65 -26.09 -4.26
C SER A 391 2.14 -26.02 -5.70
N THR A 392 0.88 -26.39 -5.96
CA THR A 392 0.30 -26.31 -7.31
C THR A 392 -0.40 -24.97 -7.50
N PRO A 393 -0.04 -24.18 -8.53
CA PRO A 393 -0.79 -22.99 -8.90
C PRO A 393 -2.04 -23.38 -9.69
N VAL A 394 -3.19 -22.80 -9.31
CA VAL A 394 -4.50 -23.15 -9.88
C VAL A 394 -5.31 -21.89 -10.14
N GLU A 395 -5.94 -21.81 -11.30
CA GLU A 395 -6.98 -20.81 -11.58
C GLU A 395 -8.34 -21.35 -11.13
N ILE A 396 -8.98 -20.67 -10.18
CA ILE A 396 -10.30 -21.04 -9.64
C ILE A 396 -11.39 -20.05 -10.08
N THR A 397 -12.62 -20.57 -10.16
CA THR A 397 -13.83 -19.79 -10.45
C THR A 397 -14.94 -20.13 -9.46
N GLY A 398 -15.86 -19.19 -9.23
CA GLY A 398 -17.03 -19.41 -8.37
C GLY A 398 -17.05 -18.61 -7.06
N LEU A 399 -16.08 -17.73 -6.86
CA LEU A 399 -16.11 -16.71 -5.80
C LEU A 399 -17.22 -15.68 -6.08
N GLU A 400 -17.81 -15.13 -5.03
CA GLU A 400 -18.84 -14.09 -5.14
C GLU A 400 -18.26 -12.75 -5.60
N GLU A 401 -17.07 -12.40 -5.08
CA GLU A 401 -16.36 -11.16 -5.39
C GLU A 401 -14.90 -11.46 -5.75
N VAL A 402 -14.21 -10.48 -6.33
CA VAL A 402 -12.78 -10.57 -6.64
C VAL A 402 -12.01 -10.38 -5.32
N PRO A 403 -11.26 -11.39 -4.84
CA PRO A 403 -10.47 -11.26 -3.63
C PRO A 403 -9.26 -10.34 -3.84
N ALA A 404 -8.64 -9.88 -2.75
CA ALA A 404 -7.39 -9.15 -2.86
C ALA A 404 -6.23 -10.13 -3.13
N ALA A 405 -5.21 -9.64 -3.84
CA ALA A 405 -4.01 -10.44 -4.05
C ALA A 405 -3.24 -10.55 -2.72
N GLY A 406 -2.68 -11.73 -2.41
CA GLY A 406 -2.05 -12.04 -1.14
C GLY A 406 -3.01 -12.48 -0.03
N ASP A 407 -4.33 -12.42 -0.24
CA ASP A 407 -5.28 -12.94 0.75
C ASP A 407 -5.05 -14.44 0.96
N ARG A 408 -5.20 -14.88 2.20
CA ARG A 408 -5.16 -16.30 2.52
C ARG A 408 -6.53 -16.93 2.28
N PHE A 409 -6.51 -18.12 1.69
CA PHE A 409 -7.70 -18.94 1.54
C PHE A 409 -7.65 -20.18 2.43
N THR A 410 -8.83 -20.63 2.85
CA THR A 410 -9.02 -21.87 3.60
C THR A 410 -10.28 -22.57 3.10
N VAL A 411 -10.17 -23.88 2.88
CA VAL A 411 -11.32 -24.73 2.58
C VAL A 411 -12.19 -24.89 3.83
N MET A 412 -13.48 -24.67 3.63
CA MET A 412 -14.52 -24.77 4.64
C MET A 412 -15.29 -26.08 4.45
N PRO A 413 -15.75 -26.72 5.53
CA PRO A 413 -16.47 -28.00 5.44
C PRO A 413 -17.83 -27.85 4.75
N ASP A 414 -18.53 -26.72 4.97
CA ASP A 414 -19.84 -26.47 4.41
C ASP A 414 -20.13 -24.96 4.24
N GLU A 415 -21.23 -24.67 3.56
CA GLU A 415 -21.69 -23.30 3.29
C GLU A 415 -22.06 -22.54 4.58
N HIS A 416 -22.55 -23.24 5.60
CA HIS A 416 -22.96 -22.61 6.85
C HIS A 416 -21.75 -22.10 7.62
N ALA A 417 -20.70 -22.92 7.73
CA ALA A 417 -19.42 -22.53 8.30
C ALA A 417 -18.81 -21.32 7.58
N LEU A 418 -18.84 -21.32 6.23
CA LEU A 418 -18.39 -20.18 5.43
C LEU A 418 -19.15 -18.90 5.78
N ARG A 419 -20.49 -18.95 5.83
CA ARG A 419 -21.30 -17.76 6.14
C ARG A 419 -21.05 -17.23 7.56
N VAL A 420 -20.83 -18.11 8.53
CA VAL A 420 -20.52 -17.70 9.92
C VAL A 420 -19.19 -16.96 9.98
N VAL A 421 -18.15 -17.48 9.34
CA VAL A 421 -16.81 -16.85 9.33
C VAL A 421 -16.82 -15.52 8.57
N LEU A 422 -17.48 -15.46 7.40
CA LEU A 422 -17.58 -14.21 6.65
C LEU A 422 -18.33 -13.12 7.42
N LYS A 423 -19.36 -13.49 8.19
CA LYS A 423 -20.08 -12.54 9.03
C LYS A 423 -19.22 -12.03 10.18
N ASP A 424 -18.52 -12.92 10.89
CA ASP A 424 -17.62 -12.52 11.99
C ASP A 424 -16.51 -11.58 11.50
N ARG A 425 -15.89 -11.88 10.34
CA ARG A 425 -14.86 -11.00 9.74
C ARG A 425 -15.41 -9.63 9.34
N LYS A 426 -16.60 -9.59 8.74
CA LYS A 426 -17.27 -8.33 8.38
C LYS A 426 -17.65 -7.49 9.61
N ASP A 427 -18.13 -8.13 10.68
CA ASP A 427 -18.52 -7.44 11.90
C ASP A 427 -17.31 -6.85 12.65
N ARG A 428 -16.14 -7.53 12.63
CA ARG A 428 -14.88 -7.01 13.20
C ARG A 428 -14.33 -5.80 12.44
N GLU A 429 -14.58 -5.71 11.13
CA GLU A 429 -14.15 -4.58 10.30
C GLU A 429 -15.10 -3.37 10.36
N ILE A 430 -16.26 -3.52 10.99
CA ILE A 430 -17.14 -2.36 11.30
C ILE A 430 -16.69 -1.68 12.61
N ASP A 431 -15.77 -2.30 13.38
CA ASP A 431 -15.17 -1.74 14.61
C ASP A 431 -13.72 -1.20 14.51
N PRO A 432 -13.19 -0.67 13.38
CA PRO A 432 -12.05 0.20 13.41
C PRO A 432 -12.60 1.57 13.78
N GLY A 433 -12.45 1.91 15.06
CA GLY A 433 -12.89 3.17 15.67
C GLY A 433 -12.99 4.27 14.64
N THR A 434 -14.21 4.54 14.19
CA THR A 434 -14.47 5.52 13.14
C THR A 434 -13.89 6.82 13.67
N ARG A 435 -12.71 7.21 13.18
CA ARG A 435 -12.26 8.59 13.23
C ARG A 435 -13.32 9.34 12.46
N ARG A 436 -14.36 9.75 13.17
CA ARG A 436 -15.22 10.84 12.80
C ARG A 436 -14.26 12.02 12.72
N LEU A 437 -13.72 12.24 11.52
CA LEU A 437 -13.08 13.50 11.17
C LEU A 437 -13.97 14.58 11.77
N SER A 438 -13.42 15.30 12.74
CA SER A 438 -14.20 16.32 13.41
C SER A 438 -14.56 17.37 12.37
N LEU A 439 -15.73 18.00 12.50
CA LEU A 439 -16.11 19.08 11.61
C LEU A 439 -15.01 20.17 11.56
N ASP A 440 -14.24 20.30 12.65
CA ASP A 440 -13.09 21.19 12.78
C ASP A 440 -11.90 20.78 11.90
N GLU A 441 -11.63 19.48 11.66
CA GLU A 441 -10.59 19.02 10.72
C GLU A 441 -11.03 19.23 9.26
N ILE A 442 -12.31 19.01 8.97
CA ILE A 442 -12.89 19.32 7.64
C ILE A 442 -12.84 20.83 7.39
N LEU A 443 -13.12 21.65 8.41
CA LEU A 443 -13.04 23.12 8.33
C LEU A 443 -11.59 23.63 8.27
N ALA A 444 -10.65 22.99 8.96
CA ALA A 444 -9.22 23.32 8.92
C ALA A 444 -8.60 23.06 7.54
N GLY A 445 -9.13 22.08 6.78
CA GLY A 445 -8.70 21.80 5.41
C GLY A 445 -9.25 22.74 4.33
N ILE A 446 -10.25 23.57 4.64
CA ILE A 446 -10.93 24.44 3.63
C ILE A 446 -10.22 25.80 3.48
N SER A 447 -9.12 26.04 4.20
CA SER A 447 -8.43 27.33 4.20
C SER A 447 -7.05 27.31 3.50
N LEU A 448 -6.95 26.65 2.35
CA LEU A 448 -5.91 26.96 1.37
C LEU A 448 -6.59 27.32 0.06
N GLY A 449 -6.19 28.44 -0.54
CA GLY A 449 -6.75 28.97 -1.79
C GLY A 449 -6.85 27.91 -2.89
N GLU A 450 -7.80 28.09 -3.82
CA GLU A 450 -8.21 27.16 -4.90
C GLU A 450 -7.13 26.14 -5.29
N VAL A 451 -7.03 25.03 -4.54
CA VAL A 451 -6.15 23.93 -4.90
C VAL A 451 -6.80 23.25 -6.08
N LYS A 452 -6.09 23.16 -7.20
CA LYS A 452 -6.63 22.53 -8.40
C LYS A 452 -6.59 21.02 -8.24
N GLU A 453 -7.76 20.42 -8.20
CA GLU A 453 -7.92 18.98 -8.03
C GLU A 453 -8.06 18.28 -9.38
N LEU A 454 -7.32 17.19 -9.56
CA LEU A 454 -7.49 16.25 -10.67
C LEU A 454 -8.09 14.95 -10.11
N ASN A 455 -9.35 14.72 -10.44
CA ASN A 455 -10.06 13.51 -10.06
C ASN A 455 -9.82 12.39 -11.09
N VAL A 456 -9.47 11.21 -10.62
CA VAL A 456 -9.17 10.05 -11.46
C VAL A 456 -10.03 8.85 -11.03
N ILE A 457 -10.58 8.14 -12.01
CA ILE A 457 -11.18 6.81 -11.83
C ILE A 457 -10.23 5.80 -12.49
N LEU A 458 -9.75 4.82 -11.71
CA LEU A 458 -8.77 3.84 -12.16
C LEU A 458 -9.43 2.49 -12.43
N LYS A 459 -9.21 1.94 -13.62
CA LYS A 459 -9.66 0.60 -14.01
C LYS A 459 -8.48 -0.19 -14.52
N ALA A 460 -8.21 -1.36 -13.95
CA ALA A 460 -7.12 -2.22 -14.40
C ALA A 460 -7.59 -3.66 -14.66
N ASP A 461 -6.76 -4.45 -15.31
CA ASP A 461 -7.03 -5.84 -15.69
C ASP A 461 -7.04 -6.79 -14.50
N VAL A 462 -6.13 -6.56 -13.55
CA VAL A 462 -5.89 -7.39 -12.36
C VAL A 462 -5.82 -6.54 -11.11
N GLN A 463 -6.17 -7.12 -9.96
CA GLN A 463 -6.20 -6.41 -8.68
C GLN A 463 -4.86 -5.81 -8.29
N GLY A 464 -3.76 -6.53 -8.51
CA GLY A 464 -2.44 -6.02 -8.14
C GLY A 464 -2.01 -4.80 -8.95
N SER A 465 -2.42 -4.68 -10.22
CA SER A 465 -2.16 -3.50 -11.05
C SER A 465 -2.86 -2.27 -10.47
N VAL A 466 -4.08 -2.42 -9.95
CA VAL A 466 -4.82 -1.34 -9.30
C VAL A 466 -4.05 -0.80 -8.10
N GLU A 467 -3.61 -1.69 -7.20
CA GLU A 467 -2.88 -1.34 -5.98
C GLU A 467 -1.56 -0.61 -6.30
N ALA A 468 -0.80 -1.16 -7.25
CA ALA A 468 0.49 -0.62 -7.65
C ALA A 468 0.38 0.77 -8.30
N ILE A 469 -0.59 0.93 -9.19
CA ILE A 469 -0.84 2.22 -9.86
C ILE A 469 -1.35 3.23 -8.84
N ARG A 470 -2.27 2.87 -7.95
CA ARG A 470 -2.72 3.74 -6.86
C ARG A 470 -1.54 4.28 -6.04
N GLY A 471 -0.66 3.40 -5.57
CA GLY A 471 0.53 3.83 -4.80
C GLY A 471 1.51 4.70 -5.60
N ALA A 472 1.62 4.47 -6.91
CA ALA A 472 2.41 5.33 -7.79
C ALA A 472 1.77 6.72 -8.01
N LEU A 473 0.45 6.77 -8.19
CA LEU A 473 -0.31 8.00 -8.36
C LEU A 473 -0.27 8.89 -7.11
N GLU A 474 -0.28 8.30 -5.91
CA GLU A 474 -0.12 9.06 -4.66
C GLU A 474 1.24 9.77 -4.59
N LYS A 475 2.32 9.12 -5.04
CA LYS A 475 3.65 9.72 -5.12
C LYS A 475 3.70 10.87 -6.13
N VAL A 476 3.08 10.69 -7.31
CA VAL A 476 3.00 11.75 -8.33
C VAL A 476 2.16 12.93 -7.84
N GLY A 477 1.04 12.68 -7.16
CA GLY A 477 0.20 13.72 -6.59
C GLY A 477 0.94 14.62 -5.59
N GLY A 478 1.93 14.09 -4.88
CA GLY A 478 2.79 14.87 -3.96
C GLY A 478 3.94 15.63 -4.63
N SER A 479 4.21 15.39 -5.92
CA SER A 479 5.37 15.96 -6.62
C SER A 479 5.12 17.37 -7.20
N VAL A 480 3.87 17.73 -7.50
CA VAL A 480 3.51 19.01 -8.11
C VAL A 480 2.83 19.92 -7.09
N THR A 481 3.51 20.98 -6.67
CA THR A 481 3.01 21.94 -5.67
C THR A 481 1.82 22.74 -6.20
N GLY A 482 0.71 22.79 -5.45
CA GLY A 482 -0.48 23.56 -5.80
C GLY A 482 -1.57 22.77 -6.55
N THR A 483 -1.36 21.46 -6.74
CA THR A 483 -2.36 20.54 -7.32
C THR A 483 -2.55 19.31 -6.42
N THR A 484 -3.75 18.75 -6.41
CA THR A 484 -4.04 17.49 -5.71
C THR A 484 -4.55 16.47 -6.71
N LEU A 485 -3.90 15.31 -6.79
CA LEU A 485 -4.43 14.16 -7.52
C LEU A 485 -5.22 13.27 -6.57
N ARG A 486 -6.48 12.97 -6.92
CA ARG A 486 -7.35 12.11 -6.11
C ARG A 486 -7.91 10.96 -6.93
N VAL A 487 -7.60 9.74 -6.50
CA VAL A 487 -8.25 8.53 -7.03
C VAL A 487 -9.58 8.35 -6.31
N LEU A 488 -10.69 8.65 -6.99
CA LEU A 488 -12.04 8.62 -6.41
C LEU A 488 -12.59 7.21 -6.30
N TYR A 489 -12.29 6.39 -7.32
CA TYR A 489 -12.77 5.03 -7.42
C TYR A 489 -11.77 4.22 -8.22
N ASP A 490 -11.52 3.00 -7.76
CA ASP A 490 -10.71 2.02 -8.44
C ASP A 490 -11.40 0.67 -8.44
N ALA A 491 -11.28 -0.05 -9.55
CA ALA A 491 -11.81 -1.40 -9.65
C ALA A 491 -11.09 -2.21 -10.72
N VAL A 492 -11.26 -3.53 -10.63
CA VAL A 492 -10.79 -4.47 -11.63
C VAL A 492 -11.83 -4.66 -12.72
N GLY A 493 -11.38 -4.72 -13.97
CA GLY A 493 -12.19 -4.90 -15.16
C GLY A 493 -12.28 -3.64 -16.03
N ALA A 494 -12.90 -3.81 -17.21
CA ALA A 494 -13.06 -2.71 -18.16
C ALA A 494 -14.07 -1.66 -17.64
N PRO A 495 -13.89 -0.37 -18.00
CA PRO A 495 -14.85 0.68 -17.69
C PRO A 495 -16.27 0.36 -18.17
N THR A 496 -17.26 0.70 -17.35
CA THR A 496 -18.69 0.49 -17.59
C THR A 496 -19.45 1.82 -17.64
N ASP A 497 -20.74 1.78 -18.03
CA ASP A 497 -21.60 2.95 -18.07
C ASP A 497 -21.77 3.60 -16.68
N THR A 498 -21.69 2.83 -15.59
CA THR A 498 -21.74 3.37 -14.22
C THR A 498 -20.48 4.19 -13.90
N ASP A 499 -19.32 3.77 -14.40
CA ASP A 499 -18.07 4.51 -14.22
C ASP A 499 -18.10 5.84 -14.98
N ILE A 500 -18.69 5.87 -16.18
CA ILE A 500 -18.89 7.11 -16.95
C ILE A 500 -19.79 8.07 -16.18
N ASN A 501 -20.91 7.60 -15.64
CA ASN A 501 -21.81 8.46 -14.85
C ASN A 501 -21.12 9.03 -13.60
N LEU A 502 -20.29 8.24 -12.93
CA LEU A 502 -19.47 8.71 -11.81
C LEU A 502 -18.45 9.77 -12.26
N ALA A 503 -17.82 9.55 -13.42
CA ALA A 503 -16.88 10.50 -14.00
C ALA A 503 -17.53 11.85 -14.33
N VAL A 504 -18.75 11.82 -14.89
CA VAL A 504 -19.54 13.04 -15.17
C VAL A 504 -19.84 13.79 -13.87
N ALA A 505 -20.32 13.08 -12.85
CA ALA A 505 -20.72 13.69 -11.58
C ALA A 505 -19.53 14.33 -10.83
N SER A 506 -18.36 13.71 -10.92
CA SER A 506 -17.16 14.14 -10.18
C SER A 506 -16.13 14.87 -11.03
N ARG A 507 -16.41 15.13 -12.32
CA ARG A 507 -15.46 15.70 -13.31
C ARG A 507 -14.13 14.95 -13.30
N ALA A 508 -14.19 13.63 -13.33
CA ALA A 508 -13.03 12.77 -13.28
C ALA A 508 -12.61 12.27 -14.66
N VAL A 509 -11.32 12.03 -14.84
CA VAL A 509 -10.77 11.33 -16.02
C VAL A 509 -10.75 9.82 -15.71
N ILE A 510 -11.14 8.99 -16.68
CA ILE A 510 -11.08 7.53 -16.54
C ILE A 510 -9.75 7.04 -17.11
N VAL A 511 -8.98 6.34 -16.28
CA VAL A 511 -7.74 5.66 -16.66
C VAL A 511 -8.00 4.17 -16.75
N ALA A 512 -7.77 3.60 -17.93
CA ALA A 512 -7.89 2.18 -18.23
C ALA A 512 -6.48 1.58 -18.43
N PHE A 513 -6.01 0.77 -17.50
CA PHE A 513 -4.70 0.11 -17.56
C PHE A 513 -4.84 -1.36 -17.96
N ASN A 514 -4.21 -1.73 -19.08
CA ASN A 514 -4.26 -3.06 -19.68
C ASN A 514 -5.69 -3.62 -19.92
N VAL A 515 -6.70 -2.75 -19.93
CA VAL A 515 -8.10 -3.10 -20.23
C VAL A 515 -8.57 -2.34 -21.46
N ARG A 516 -9.27 -3.06 -22.35
CA ARG A 516 -9.87 -2.45 -23.54
C ARG A 516 -11.31 -2.04 -23.26
N THR A 517 -11.63 -0.79 -23.53
CA THR A 517 -13.01 -0.30 -23.45
C THR A 517 -13.80 -0.70 -24.70
N THR A 518 -15.09 -0.94 -24.55
CA THR A 518 -15.98 -1.30 -25.65
C THR A 518 -16.39 -0.06 -26.44
N SER A 519 -16.72 -0.23 -27.72
CA SER A 519 -17.11 0.90 -28.58
C SER A 519 -18.34 1.65 -28.05
N ASN A 520 -19.27 0.94 -27.39
CA ASN A 520 -20.46 1.55 -26.78
C ASN A 520 -20.09 2.49 -25.62
N VAL A 521 -19.16 2.06 -24.76
CA VAL A 521 -18.66 2.85 -23.63
C VAL A 521 -17.87 4.06 -24.13
N LYS A 522 -17.03 3.91 -25.16
CA LYS A 522 -16.31 5.06 -25.78
C LYS A 522 -17.29 6.10 -26.32
N THR A 523 -18.27 5.66 -27.11
CA THR A 523 -19.29 6.57 -27.70
C THR A 523 -20.11 7.27 -26.60
N PHE A 524 -20.46 6.55 -25.54
CA PHE A 524 -21.20 7.13 -24.42
C PHE A 524 -20.36 8.16 -23.66
N ALA A 525 -19.08 7.88 -23.39
CA ALA A 525 -18.16 8.81 -22.76
C ALA A 525 -17.97 10.09 -23.58
N GLU A 526 -17.78 9.97 -24.91
CA GLU A 526 -17.68 11.11 -25.82
C GLU A 526 -18.96 11.96 -25.79
N SER A 527 -20.13 11.34 -25.77
CA SER A 527 -21.41 12.06 -25.70
C SER A 527 -21.60 12.86 -24.40
N GLN A 528 -20.97 12.41 -23.31
CA GLN A 528 -21.01 13.04 -22.00
C GLN A 528 -19.80 13.94 -21.73
N GLY A 529 -18.85 14.03 -22.65
CA GLY A 529 -17.62 14.81 -22.49
C GLY A 529 -16.65 14.24 -21.45
N VAL A 530 -16.68 12.94 -21.20
CA VAL A 530 -15.75 12.24 -20.30
C VAL A 530 -14.57 11.70 -21.10
N GLU A 531 -13.35 12.00 -20.67
CA GLU A 531 -12.13 11.48 -21.28
C GLU A 531 -11.77 10.09 -20.70
N ILE A 532 -11.57 9.12 -21.60
CA ILE A 532 -11.07 7.78 -21.27
C ILE A 532 -9.68 7.64 -21.89
N ARG A 533 -8.67 7.36 -21.06
CA ARG A 533 -7.30 7.10 -21.52
C ARG A 533 -6.90 5.65 -21.28
N GLU A 534 -6.46 4.98 -22.33
CA GLU A 534 -6.04 3.57 -22.32
C GLU A 534 -4.51 3.49 -22.30
N TYR A 535 -3.96 2.75 -21.33
CA TYR A 535 -2.51 2.57 -21.15
C TYR A 535 -2.15 1.09 -21.05
N GLN A 536 -0.98 0.74 -21.58
CA GLN A 536 -0.38 -0.58 -21.41
C GLN A 536 0.91 -0.53 -20.59
N ILE A 537 1.52 0.66 -20.49
CA ILE A 537 2.79 0.89 -19.83
C ILE A 537 2.57 1.94 -18.76
N ILE A 538 2.97 1.62 -17.52
CA ILE A 538 2.71 2.47 -16.34
C ILE A 538 3.43 3.82 -16.43
N TYR A 539 4.63 3.89 -17.04
CA TYR A 539 5.36 5.15 -17.22
C TYR A 539 4.58 6.16 -18.06
N ASN A 540 4.03 5.73 -19.20
CA ASN A 540 3.23 6.60 -20.06
C ASN A 540 2.01 7.17 -19.32
N LEU A 541 1.41 6.36 -18.43
CA LEU A 541 0.31 6.82 -17.57
C LEU A 541 0.78 7.88 -16.58
N LEU A 542 1.89 7.63 -15.87
CA LEU A 542 2.40 8.56 -14.86
C LEU A 542 2.85 9.88 -15.50
N ASP A 543 3.58 9.82 -16.62
CA ASP A 543 4.08 10.99 -17.35
C ASP A 543 2.94 11.86 -17.91
N ASP A 544 1.90 11.24 -18.47
CA ASP A 544 0.73 11.95 -18.96
C ASP A 544 -0.03 12.65 -17.83
N LEU A 545 -0.19 11.99 -16.69
CA LEU A 545 -0.88 12.57 -15.53
C LEU A 545 -0.04 13.67 -14.88
N GLU A 546 1.28 13.52 -14.80
CA GLU A 546 2.18 14.58 -14.34
C GLU A 546 2.09 15.80 -15.28
N THR A 547 2.06 15.56 -16.59
CA THR A 547 1.87 16.62 -17.59
C THR A 547 0.52 17.32 -17.42
N ALA A 548 -0.55 16.55 -17.19
CA ALA A 548 -1.87 17.10 -16.91
C ALA A 548 -1.90 17.96 -15.64
N LEU A 549 -1.26 17.49 -14.55
CA LEU A 549 -1.12 18.26 -13.31
C LEU A 549 -0.34 19.56 -13.52
N ARG A 550 0.79 19.52 -14.24
CA ARG A 550 1.55 20.72 -14.59
C ARG A 550 0.74 21.70 -15.44
N GLY A 551 -0.11 21.20 -16.33
CA GLY A 551 -1.01 22.01 -17.14
C GLY A 551 -2.11 22.74 -16.34
N LEU A 552 -2.47 22.21 -15.16
CA LEU A 552 -3.44 22.86 -14.27
C LEU A 552 -2.82 24.06 -13.53
N VAL A 553 -1.52 24.06 -13.25
CA VAL A 553 -0.84 25.14 -12.53
C VAL A 553 -0.79 26.41 -13.38
N GLU A 554 -1.20 27.54 -12.80
CA GLU A 554 -1.08 28.84 -13.47
C GLU A 554 0.39 29.26 -13.58
N PRO A 555 0.82 29.85 -14.70
CA PRO A 555 2.18 30.31 -14.84
C PRO A 555 2.53 31.34 -13.77
N THR A 556 3.61 31.09 -13.03
CA THR A 556 4.14 32.05 -12.05
C THR A 556 4.80 33.21 -12.78
N PHE A 557 4.35 34.43 -12.51
CA PHE A 557 4.96 35.64 -13.07
C PHE A 557 6.01 36.17 -12.10
N ARG A 558 7.26 36.30 -12.56
CA ARG A 558 8.31 37.00 -11.80
C ARG A 558 8.40 38.43 -12.27
N GLU A 559 8.53 39.34 -11.31
CA GLU A 559 8.84 40.72 -11.59
C GLU A 559 10.30 40.83 -12.03
N VAL A 560 10.51 41.34 -13.24
CA VAL A 560 11.83 41.59 -13.82
C VAL A 560 11.98 43.09 -14.05
N VAL A 561 13.08 43.65 -13.56
CA VAL A 561 13.43 45.06 -13.77
C VAL A 561 14.11 45.16 -15.14
N PHE A 562 13.56 46.00 -16.02
CA PHE A 562 14.08 46.22 -17.37
C PHE A 562 15.12 47.32 -17.46
N GLY A 563 15.20 48.21 -16.47
CA GLY A 563 16.22 49.26 -16.40
C GLY A 563 15.85 50.41 -15.48
N HIS A 564 16.79 51.35 -15.33
CA HIS A 564 16.67 52.52 -14.47
C HIS A 564 16.93 53.81 -15.25
N ALA A 565 16.11 54.84 -14.98
CA ALA A 565 16.26 56.17 -15.55
C ALA A 565 16.37 57.21 -14.43
N GLU A 566 17.31 58.13 -14.52
CA GLU A 566 17.44 59.22 -13.55
C GLU A 566 16.82 60.50 -14.09
N VAL A 567 15.96 61.12 -13.29
CA VAL A 567 15.27 62.36 -13.64
C VAL A 567 16.21 63.55 -13.56
N ARG A 568 16.42 64.24 -14.68
CA ARG A 568 17.27 65.45 -14.79
C ARG A 568 16.47 66.74 -14.91
N ALA A 569 15.30 66.68 -15.53
CA ALA A 569 14.43 67.83 -15.72
C ALA A 569 12.97 67.40 -15.66
N VAL A 570 12.10 68.29 -15.20
CA VAL A 570 10.66 68.01 -15.09
C VAL A 570 9.91 69.09 -15.86
N PHE A 571 9.08 68.65 -16.80
CA PHE A 571 8.25 69.49 -17.66
C PHE A 571 6.78 69.15 -17.40
N ARG A 572 5.99 70.15 -17.01
CA ARG A 572 4.55 69.95 -16.80
C ARG A 572 3.81 70.24 -18.10
N ALA A 573 3.24 69.20 -18.70
CA ALA A 573 2.49 69.29 -19.95
C ALA A 573 0.99 69.15 -19.67
N GLY A 574 0.29 70.26 -19.40
CA GLY A 574 -1.18 70.29 -19.33
C GLY A 574 -1.83 69.35 -18.30
N LYS A 575 -3.15 69.12 -18.42
CA LYS A 575 -4.00 68.42 -17.43
C LYS A 575 -3.54 66.96 -17.17
N GLY A 576 -2.69 66.77 -16.16
CA GLY A 576 -2.48 65.47 -15.49
C GLY A 576 -1.30 64.62 -15.94
N GLU A 577 -0.56 65.04 -16.97
CA GLU A 577 0.60 64.28 -17.49
C GLU A 577 1.90 65.05 -17.22
N ALA A 578 2.78 64.46 -16.41
CA ALA A 578 4.10 65.02 -16.13
C ALA A 578 5.11 64.38 -17.09
N ILE A 579 5.77 65.22 -17.90
CA ILE A 579 6.85 64.77 -18.79
C ILE A 579 8.17 64.99 -18.08
N VAL A 580 8.91 63.93 -17.89
CA VAL A 580 10.16 63.93 -17.14
C VAL A 580 11.31 63.69 -18.11
N GLY A 581 12.22 64.66 -18.22
CA GLY A 581 13.47 64.48 -18.93
C GLY A 581 14.40 63.61 -18.08
N ALA A 582 14.64 62.38 -18.52
CA ALA A 582 15.41 61.38 -17.81
C ALA A 582 16.61 60.89 -18.64
N PHE A 583 17.67 60.51 -17.95
CA PHE A 583 18.84 59.84 -18.52
C PHE A 583 18.79 58.36 -18.17
N VAL A 584 18.81 57.48 -19.17
CA VAL A 584 18.77 56.03 -18.95
C VAL A 584 20.14 55.57 -18.45
N ARG A 585 20.20 55.13 -17.18
CA ARG A 585 21.44 54.65 -16.55
C ARG A 585 21.81 53.27 -17.05
N ASP A 586 20.84 52.37 -17.05
CA ASP A 586 21.02 50.98 -17.42
C ASP A 586 19.71 50.40 -17.97
N GLY A 587 19.85 49.32 -18.74
CA GLY A 587 18.73 48.60 -19.31
C GLY A 587 18.06 49.27 -20.52
N LEU A 588 16.82 48.88 -20.76
CA LEU A 588 16.03 49.29 -21.92
C LEU A 588 14.65 49.75 -21.47
N ILE A 589 14.33 51.03 -21.71
CA ILE A 589 13.04 51.59 -21.37
C ILE A 589 12.10 51.41 -22.54
N ARG A 590 10.95 50.75 -22.33
CA ARG A 590 9.91 50.58 -23.35
C ARG A 590 8.67 51.39 -23.00
N ARG A 591 7.96 51.88 -24.02
CA ARG A 591 6.68 52.57 -23.82
C ARG A 591 5.62 51.57 -23.34
N GLY A 592 4.78 51.97 -22.37
CA GLY A 592 3.66 51.17 -21.87
C GLY A 592 4.02 50.13 -20.79
N THR A 593 5.29 50.04 -20.37
CA THR A 593 5.68 49.20 -19.23
C THR A 593 5.37 49.88 -17.90
N ALA A 594 5.29 49.08 -16.82
CA ALA A 594 5.12 49.61 -15.49
C ALA A 594 6.40 50.30 -15.02
N ALA A 595 6.24 51.39 -14.26
CA ALA A 595 7.34 52.18 -13.74
C ALA A 595 7.02 52.61 -12.31
N ARG A 596 8.04 52.60 -11.46
CA ARG A 596 7.98 53.17 -10.11
C ARG A 596 9.04 54.25 -9.95
N VAL A 597 8.69 55.31 -9.24
CA VAL A 597 9.61 56.43 -8.96
C VAL A 597 10.11 56.26 -7.54
N ILE A 598 11.44 56.23 -7.39
CA ILE A 598 12.16 56.02 -6.15
C ILE A 598 12.88 57.31 -5.78
N ARG A 599 12.68 57.79 -4.54
CA ARG A 599 13.35 58.97 -3.98
C ARG A 599 13.97 58.60 -2.65
N GLY A 600 15.30 58.70 -2.53
CA GLY A 600 16.00 58.38 -1.29
C GLY A 600 15.85 56.91 -0.83
N GLY A 601 15.50 56.00 -1.74
CA GLY A 601 15.25 54.58 -1.44
C GLY A 601 13.78 54.20 -1.22
N GLU A 602 12.87 55.17 -1.13
CA GLU A 602 11.43 54.91 -0.95
C GLU A 602 10.66 55.07 -2.27
N VAL A 603 9.66 54.22 -2.48
CA VAL A 603 8.77 54.28 -3.65
C VAL A 603 7.73 55.38 -3.45
N VAL A 604 7.87 56.48 -4.20
CA VAL A 604 6.99 57.66 -4.11
C VAL A 604 5.78 57.54 -5.04
N TYR A 605 5.92 56.78 -6.13
CA TYR A 605 4.86 56.59 -7.11
C TYR A 605 5.02 55.24 -7.82
N ASN A 606 3.89 54.62 -8.16
CA ASN A 606 3.84 53.38 -8.93
C ASN A 606 2.75 53.54 -10.01
N GLY A 607 3.11 53.32 -11.27
CA GLY A 607 2.19 53.46 -12.39
C GLY A 607 2.79 53.00 -13.71
N ARG A 608 2.49 53.69 -14.80
CA ARG A 608 2.87 53.29 -16.17
C ARG A 608 3.44 54.45 -16.96
N ILE A 609 4.28 54.11 -17.95
CA ILE A 609 4.84 55.05 -18.92
C ILE A 609 3.81 55.25 -20.04
N GLY A 610 3.13 56.39 -20.05
CA GLY A 610 2.12 56.74 -21.07
C GLY A 610 2.75 57.16 -22.40
N SER A 611 3.84 57.93 -22.34
CA SER A 611 4.57 58.39 -23.54
C SER A 611 6.09 58.30 -23.36
N LEU A 612 6.79 58.03 -24.47
CA LEU A 612 8.25 57.92 -24.52
C LEU A 612 8.74 58.65 -25.76
N ARG A 613 9.50 59.73 -25.56
CA ARG A 613 9.98 60.61 -26.63
C ARG A 613 11.48 60.80 -26.56
N ARG A 614 12.12 60.88 -27.72
CA ARG A 614 13.50 61.35 -27.83
C ARG A 614 13.51 62.58 -28.72
N PHE A 615 13.92 63.71 -28.17
CA PHE A 615 13.78 65.03 -28.81
C PHE A 615 12.33 65.33 -29.22
N LYS A 616 12.01 65.25 -30.51
CA LYS A 616 10.67 65.51 -31.06
C LYS A 616 9.94 64.25 -31.53
N ASP A 617 10.60 63.10 -31.48
CA ASP A 617 10.09 61.85 -32.05
C ASP A 617 9.57 60.91 -30.95
N ASP A 618 8.39 60.34 -31.17
CA ASP A 618 7.84 59.26 -30.35
C ASP A 618 8.58 57.96 -30.65
N VAL A 619 9.26 57.42 -29.64
CA VAL A 619 10.10 56.22 -29.78
C VAL A 619 9.50 55.05 -28.98
N ARG A 620 9.68 53.83 -29.50
CA ARG A 620 9.16 52.61 -28.84
C ARG A 620 10.02 52.18 -27.66
N GLU A 621 11.33 52.38 -27.78
CA GLU A 621 12.30 52.00 -26.76
C GLU A 621 13.52 52.93 -26.75
N VAL A 622 14.16 53.05 -25.59
CA VAL A 622 15.39 53.84 -25.38
C VAL A 622 16.38 53.01 -24.58
N ALA A 623 17.58 52.83 -25.13
CA ALA A 623 18.67 52.11 -24.51
C ALA A 623 19.47 52.98 -23.52
N ALA A 624 20.23 52.32 -22.64
CA ALA A 624 21.16 52.96 -21.72
C ALA A 624 22.12 53.95 -22.41
N GLY A 625 22.44 55.04 -21.71
CA GLY A 625 23.35 56.08 -22.17
C GLY A 625 22.69 57.21 -22.98
N TYR A 626 21.39 57.12 -23.26
CA TYR A 626 20.64 58.15 -23.98
C TYR A 626 19.69 58.93 -23.06
N GLU A 627 19.40 60.18 -23.43
CA GLU A 627 18.36 61.01 -22.81
C GLU A 627 17.01 60.79 -23.49
N CYS A 628 15.94 60.75 -22.70
CA CYS A 628 14.58 60.62 -23.17
C CYS A 628 13.59 61.41 -22.31
N GLY A 629 12.47 61.81 -22.90
CA GLY A 629 11.28 62.30 -22.19
C GLY A 629 10.35 61.13 -21.86
N LEU A 630 10.07 60.96 -20.57
CA LEU A 630 9.14 59.97 -20.02
C LEU A 630 7.85 60.66 -19.58
N GLY A 631 6.72 60.35 -20.20
CA GLY A 631 5.41 60.75 -19.70
C GLY A 631 4.92 59.75 -18.67
N LEU A 632 4.82 60.17 -17.41
CA LEU A 632 4.30 59.36 -16.32
C LEU A 632 2.82 59.71 -16.07
N GLU A 633 1.94 58.71 -16.16
CA GLU A 633 0.49 58.91 -16.04
C GLU A 633 0.07 59.24 -14.60
N ASN A 634 -0.54 60.39 -14.33
CA ASN A 634 -1.00 60.78 -12.99
C ASN A 634 0.11 60.81 -11.92
N CYS A 635 1.36 61.12 -12.29
CA CYS A 635 2.43 61.29 -11.30
C CYS A 635 2.29 62.65 -10.59
N PRO A 636 2.04 62.69 -9.27
CA PRO A 636 1.65 63.93 -8.59
C PRO A 636 2.80 64.92 -8.35
N ASP A 637 4.06 64.46 -8.23
CA ASP A 637 5.23 65.34 -7.98
C ASP A 637 6.58 64.70 -8.35
N PRO A 638 6.92 64.56 -9.65
CA PRO A 638 8.28 64.15 -10.04
C PRO A 638 9.29 65.26 -9.75
N ARG A 639 10.45 64.91 -9.20
CA ARG A 639 11.55 65.84 -8.88
C ARG A 639 12.84 65.46 -9.57
N VAL A 640 13.70 66.45 -9.79
CA VAL A 640 15.07 66.25 -10.26
C VAL A 640 15.84 65.44 -9.22
N GLY A 641 16.52 64.39 -9.66
CA GLY A 641 17.24 63.43 -8.83
C GLY A 641 16.45 62.16 -8.45
N ASP A 642 15.17 62.07 -8.83
CA ASP A 642 14.40 60.82 -8.65
C ASP A 642 14.91 59.72 -9.61
N VAL A 643 14.83 58.45 -9.19
CA VAL A 643 15.16 57.29 -10.02
C VAL A 643 13.88 56.58 -10.42
N VAL A 644 13.63 56.49 -11.72
CA VAL A 644 12.52 55.72 -12.30
C VAL A 644 13.00 54.31 -12.57
N GLU A 645 12.48 53.33 -11.85
CA GLU A 645 12.70 51.90 -12.07
C GLU A 645 11.58 51.34 -12.95
N ILE A 646 11.95 50.75 -14.08
CA ILE A 646 11.02 50.16 -15.03
C ILE A 646 10.99 48.67 -14.81
N PHE A 647 9.80 48.11 -14.59
CA PHE A 647 9.64 46.69 -14.33
C PHE A 647 8.49 46.10 -15.14
N GLY A 648 8.56 44.80 -15.36
CA GLY A 648 7.52 44.03 -16.00
C GLY A 648 7.34 42.69 -15.32
N ARG A 649 6.34 41.95 -15.80
CA ARG A 649 6.11 40.57 -15.40
C ARG A 649 6.55 39.68 -16.55
N GLU A 650 7.54 38.83 -16.30
CA GLU A 650 7.87 37.75 -17.23
C GLU A 650 7.30 36.43 -16.70
N ARG A 651 6.84 35.59 -17.63
CA ARG A 651 6.38 34.23 -17.33
C ARG A 651 7.61 33.39 -16.99
N VAL A 652 7.61 32.80 -15.79
CA VAL A 652 8.61 31.81 -15.36
C VAL A 652 8.10 30.41 -15.66
#